data_AF-A0A0D0BZ86-F1
#
_entry.id   AF-A0A0D0BZ86-F1
#
_cell.length_a   1.000
_cell.length_b   1.000
_cell.length_c   1.000
_cell.angle_alpha   90.00
_cell.angle_beta   90.00
_cell.angle_gamma   90.00
#
_symmetry.space_group_name_H-M   'P 1'
#
loop_
_entity.id
_entity.type
_entity.pdbx_description
1 polymer ?
#
loop_
_entity_poly.entity_id
_entity_poly.type
_entity_poly.pdbx_seq_one_letter_code
_entity_poly.pdbx_strand_id
1 'polypeptide(L)'
;MTVLGPSFVTVTSLTVGYSIPPTNALESLAGTHSLFGPSLKTVVVFFGYALPPTGYQDLANLLLRIVSLSTNVRHLELHLPTSYYPEEADVLQALLDAKHMQISSLRHLVFVSSFCRHIFNLQAFITCHLENLQRIDLFMDALWSMNLSFIQSLRSLQYFNGTADQVISVDSRPWAGYDYESVAEVLEACPHLTDFDCLVEAALTTSSEALLAVYSAVFQALRHLQSFTIRSFYILDIADVEWAVENENSLWTFKNVSQHPEVLTRHAALNKEVSVFDAVLGNIIEGDIAVLTPNANALYYPPRICRVRLRSDYHYATDDPVYYPQPFDPQAPHLALMLTPTRALNDPYSLAWIIPTSDDFKTTWESDKLVVGHFMNSYINSLRKVASLALSEISPDHTDGFLKEAASSLDQQVEFLAQGGTKKVLFARAAIIRRLSLEINARVCWLSAKWQQRFSDAKYRKKAQVANVMGAFTENLEEADLLFHMGIPVWRVTQKDRLPPMQRIDHVPPVIKEDSFGMLFCSDGFMVDCRDADPPHKIIYEGFPRKPEHYLSIASYMQSLVGLGEDETTMGSKWPHSTLAVSKAAGLTPSILRDATVTASPRMSPYVRSSRKHRPTPPKKNPFIVISRPTVPPALESWEQALKLLADYNQSYKPLVQVDSRFFLPPIRKITSSSNPQVIAKLIFGWLCICPMVLSKLSLQSSSDHRGASTGQPSCEREDHEWRAGSKEWRCLLEIASGIYDEAKDQDAVSSRRHLEMKSQLENLLEESKECDIERISE
;
A
#
# COMPACT_ATOMS: atom_id res chain seq x y z
N MET A 1 13.48 27.36 -68.64
CA MET A 1 13.68 28.13 -69.90
C MET A 1 12.63 27.66 -70.90
N THR A 2 11.85 28.57 -71.50
CA THR A 2 10.90 28.22 -72.57
C THR A 2 11.44 28.81 -73.88
N VAL A 3 11.78 27.97 -74.84
CA VAL A 3 12.38 28.40 -76.12
C VAL A 3 11.28 28.52 -77.17
N LEU A 4 11.04 29.74 -77.64
CA LEU A 4 10.14 30.03 -78.76
C LEU A 4 10.99 30.40 -80.00
N GLY A 5 11.49 29.38 -80.69
CA GLY A 5 12.15 29.52 -82.00
C GLY A 5 13.57 30.12 -81.99
N PRO A 6 14.27 30.04 -83.13
CA PRO A 6 15.73 30.19 -83.23
C PRO A 6 16.28 31.63 -83.11
N SER A 7 15.52 32.59 -82.58
CA SER A 7 16.03 33.98 -82.47
C SER A 7 15.59 34.78 -81.25
N PHE A 8 14.75 34.27 -80.34
CA PHE A 8 14.40 34.99 -79.11
C PHE A 8 14.16 34.00 -77.96
N VAL A 9 15.15 33.84 -77.08
CA VAL A 9 14.97 33.14 -75.81
C VAL A 9 14.47 34.15 -74.78
N THR A 10 13.25 33.98 -74.29
CA THR A 10 12.70 34.81 -73.21
C THR A 10 12.83 34.05 -71.89
N VAL A 11 13.68 34.54 -71.00
CA VAL A 11 13.83 33.96 -69.65
C VAL A 11 12.83 34.65 -68.72
N THR A 12 11.83 33.90 -68.23
CA THR A 12 10.81 34.42 -67.29
C THR A 12 11.13 34.08 -65.83
N SER A 13 11.91 33.02 -65.59
CA SER A 13 12.42 32.61 -64.29
C SER A 13 13.87 32.14 -64.42
N LEU A 14 14.72 32.59 -63.50
CA LEU A 14 16.10 32.14 -63.34
C LEU A 14 16.23 31.41 -62.00
N THR A 15 16.69 30.17 -62.03
CA THR A 15 17.07 29.40 -60.83
C THR A 15 18.52 29.00 -60.92
N VAL A 16 19.33 29.42 -59.95
CA VAL A 16 20.75 29.04 -59.84
C VAL A 16 20.89 28.03 -58.71
N GLY A 17 21.44 26.83 -58.99
CA GLY A 17 21.50 25.74 -58.01
C GLY A 17 22.80 24.91 -58.00
N TYR A 18 23.16 24.45 -56.79
CA TYR A 18 24.02 23.35 -56.32
C TYR A 18 25.43 23.09 -56.87
N SER A 19 25.87 23.61 -58.01
CA SER A 19 27.25 23.40 -58.48
C SER A 19 27.81 24.67 -59.12
N ILE A 20 28.81 25.27 -58.47
CA ILE A 20 29.49 26.47 -58.97
C ILE A 20 30.15 26.15 -60.32
N PRO A 21 29.79 26.82 -61.43
CA PRO A 21 30.68 26.85 -62.57
C PRO A 21 31.87 27.79 -62.23
N PRO A 22 33.10 27.53 -62.73
CA PRO A 22 34.27 28.36 -62.42
C PRO A 22 33.95 29.84 -62.59
N THR A 23 34.50 30.74 -61.76
CA THR A 23 34.20 32.19 -61.70
C THR A 23 33.99 32.86 -63.07
N ASN A 24 34.77 32.47 -64.08
CA ASN A 24 34.66 32.92 -65.47
C ASN A 24 33.30 32.63 -66.16
N ALA A 25 32.54 31.64 -65.69
CA ALA A 25 31.24 31.23 -66.25
C ALA A 25 30.09 32.12 -65.77
N LEU A 26 30.16 32.65 -64.54
CA LEU A 26 29.20 33.65 -64.04
C LEU A 26 29.41 34.98 -64.76
N GLU A 27 30.67 35.37 -65.01
CA GLU A 27 31.00 36.52 -65.87
C GLU A 27 30.55 36.32 -67.32
N SER A 28 30.69 35.10 -67.87
CA SER A 28 30.20 34.77 -69.22
C SER A 28 28.68 34.85 -69.32
N LEU A 29 27.96 34.37 -68.31
CA LEU A 29 26.50 34.51 -68.20
C LEU A 29 26.10 35.99 -68.11
N ALA A 30 26.85 36.77 -67.33
CA ALA A 30 26.66 38.21 -67.17
C ALA A 30 26.94 38.96 -68.49
N GLY A 31 27.96 38.57 -69.25
CA GLY A 31 28.38 39.20 -70.51
C GLY A 31 27.37 39.09 -71.66
N THR A 32 26.51 38.08 -71.65
CA THR A 32 25.48 37.91 -72.69
C THR A 32 24.26 38.79 -72.44
N HIS A 33 24.28 40.02 -72.99
CA HIS A 33 23.20 41.01 -72.89
C HIS A 33 21.80 40.52 -73.35
N SER A 34 21.71 39.39 -74.07
CA SER A 34 20.46 38.91 -74.66
C SER A 34 19.60 38.01 -73.75
N LEU A 35 20.12 37.54 -72.60
CA LEU A 35 19.40 36.55 -71.77
C LEU A 35 18.49 37.20 -70.70
N PHE A 36 18.88 38.35 -70.16
CA PHE A 36 18.14 39.05 -69.10
C PHE A 36 17.37 40.22 -69.70
N GLY A 37 16.33 39.91 -70.46
CA GLY A 37 15.43 40.91 -71.03
C GLY A 37 14.34 41.36 -70.05
N PRO A 38 13.52 42.37 -70.44
CA PRO A 38 12.44 42.93 -69.62
C PRO A 38 11.33 41.93 -69.23
N SER A 39 11.39 40.68 -69.71
CA SER A 39 10.40 39.65 -69.43
C SER A 39 10.73 38.80 -68.18
N LEU A 40 11.89 39.00 -67.55
CA LEU A 40 12.27 38.28 -66.33
C LEU A 40 11.40 38.75 -65.15
N LYS A 41 10.63 37.83 -64.57
CA LYS A 41 9.68 38.12 -63.48
C LYS A 41 10.08 37.49 -62.16
N THR A 42 10.83 36.40 -62.19
CA THR A 42 11.18 35.60 -61.01
C THR A 42 12.67 35.32 -61.00
N VAL A 43 13.33 35.57 -59.87
CA VAL A 43 14.73 35.26 -59.64
C VAL A 43 14.82 34.46 -58.35
N VAL A 44 15.34 33.23 -58.45
CA VAL A 44 15.53 32.34 -57.31
C VAL A 44 16.98 31.91 -57.26
N VAL A 45 17.64 32.12 -56.12
CA VAL A 45 19.06 31.81 -55.93
C VAL A 45 19.20 30.86 -54.75
N PHE A 46 19.73 29.65 -55.02
CA PHE A 46 19.96 28.62 -54.00
C PHE A 46 21.45 28.35 -53.80
N PHE A 47 21.91 28.42 -52.54
CA PHE A 47 23.26 28.03 -52.14
C PHE A 47 23.23 26.78 -51.25
N GLY A 48 23.90 25.72 -51.70
CA GLY A 48 24.06 24.48 -50.92
C GLY A 48 25.34 24.42 -50.07
N TYR A 49 26.33 25.28 -50.32
CA TYR A 49 27.63 25.28 -49.67
C TYR A 49 28.22 26.70 -49.60
N ALA A 50 29.16 26.95 -48.68
CA ALA A 50 29.93 28.19 -48.61
C ALA A 50 30.68 28.46 -49.92
N LEU A 51 30.54 29.65 -50.50
CA LEU A 51 31.36 30.08 -51.63
C LEU A 51 32.75 30.50 -51.12
N PRO A 52 33.82 30.38 -51.92
CA PRO A 52 35.06 31.11 -51.63
C PRO A 52 34.79 32.62 -51.65
N PRO A 53 35.58 33.46 -50.94
CA PRO A 53 35.34 34.91 -50.82
C PRO A 53 35.13 35.63 -52.16
N THR A 54 35.84 35.21 -53.22
CA THR A 54 35.69 35.77 -54.57
C THR A 54 34.35 35.43 -55.23
N GLY A 55 33.77 34.27 -54.92
CA GLY A 55 32.49 33.82 -55.48
C GLY A 55 31.31 34.68 -55.02
N TYR A 56 31.38 35.26 -53.81
CA TYR A 56 30.37 36.18 -53.32
C TYR A 56 30.38 37.51 -54.09
N GLN A 57 31.57 38.06 -54.41
CA GLN A 57 31.67 39.30 -55.19
C GLN A 57 31.12 39.13 -56.61
N ASP A 58 31.42 37.99 -57.24
CA ASP A 58 30.91 37.66 -58.58
C ASP A 58 29.39 37.49 -58.58
N LEU A 59 28.85 36.89 -57.51
CA LEU A 59 27.41 36.81 -57.29
C LEU A 59 26.78 38.19 -57.12
N ALA A 60 27.38 39.07 -56.33
CA ALA A 60 26.88 40.42 -56.15
C ALA A 60 26.86 41.19 -57.47
N ASN A 61 27.93 41.07 -58.26
CA ASN A 61 28.00 41.64 -59.60
C ASN A 61 26.92 41.06 -60.52
N LEU A 62 26.67 39.75 -60.48
CA LEU A 62 25.62 39.10 -61.26
C LEU A 62 24.22 39.59 -60.87
N LEU A 63 23.92 39.65 -59.57
CA LEU A 63 22.63 40.11 -59.07
C LEU A 63 22.39 41.60 -59.40
N LEU A 64 23.40 42.45 -59.20
CA LEU A 64 23.33 43.85 -59.61
C LEU A 64 23.08 43.99 -61.11
N ARG A 65 23.71 43.14 -61.92
CA ARG A 65 23.50 43.15 -63.37
C ARG A 65 22.11 42.67 -63.75
N ILE A 66 21.61 41.58 -63.15
CA ILE A 66 20.25 41.06 -63.34
C ILE A 66 19.23 42.15 -63.01
N VAL A 67 19.40 42.83 -61.86
CA VAL A 67 18.52 43.91 -61.41
C VAL A 67 18.60 45.12 -62.33
N SER A 68 19.80 45.53 -62.76
CA SER A 68 19.97 46.67 -63.68
C SER A 68 19.35 46.45 -65.06
N LEU A 69 19.25 45.20 -65.51
CA LEU A 69 18.69 44.83 -66.82
C LEU A 69 17.20 44.45 -66.76
N SER A 70 16.68 44.14 -65.56
CA SER A 70 15.35 43.58 -65.38
C SER A 70 14.49 44.46 -64.48
N THR A 71 13.86 45.49 -65.04
CA THR A 71 12.95 46.40 -64.31
C THR A 71 11.60 45.76 -63.93
N ASN A 72 11.37 44.49 -64.29
CA ASN A 72 10.09 43.79 -64.15
C ASN A 72 10.14 42.57 -63.22
N VAL A 73 11.23 42.40 -62.45
CA VAL A 73 11.32 41.33 -61.45
C VAL A 73 10.27 41.57 -60.37
N ARG A 74 9.34 40.62 -60.22
CA ARG A 74 8.25 40.66 -59.24
C ARG A 74 8.50 39.73 -58.05
N HIS A 75 9.32 38.72 -58.21
CA HIS A 75 9.65 37.74 -57.18
C HIS A 75 11.16 37.55 -57.08
N LEU A 76 11.72 37.78 -55.90
CA LEU A 76 13.12 37.55 -55.58
C LEU A 76 13.21 36.61 -54.39
N GLU A 77 13.92 35.51 -54.55
CA GLU A 77 14.12 34.50 -53.53
C GLU A 77 15.61 34.18 -53.38
N LEU A 78 16.12 34.35 -52.16
CA LEU A 78 17.53 34.18 -51.82
C LEU A 78 17.65 33.16 -50.68
N HIS A 79 18.26 32.01 -50.96
CA HIS A 79 18.56 30.96 -49.98
C HIS A 79 20.06 30.88 -49.76
N LEU A 80 20.53 31.43 -48.64
CA LEU A 80 21.94 31.53 -48.28
C LEU A 80 22.38 30.33 -47.42
N PRO A 81 23.66 29.93 -47.49
CA PRO A 81 24.14 28.77 -46.74
C PRO A 81 24.16 29.04 -45.22
N THR A 82 24.14 27.96 -44.43
CA THR A 82 24.04 27.97 -42.96
C THR A 82 25.39 28.00 -42.23
N SER A 83 26.52 28.12 -42.94
CA SER A 83 27.86 28.19 -42.33
C SER A 83 28.31 29.63 -42.09
N TYR A 84 28.79 29.97 -40.88
CA TYR A 84 29.16 31.35 -40.51
C TYR A 84 30.57 31.73 -40.99
N TYR A 85 30.67 32.63 -41.97
CA TYR A 85 31.90 33.39 -42.24
C TYR A 85 31.58 34.90 -42.32
N PRO A 86 32.26 35.77 -41.54
CA PRO A 86 32.02 37.22 -41.53
C PRO A 86 32.11 37.88 -42.91
N GLU A 87 32.97 37.34 -43.78
CA GLU A 87 33.18 37.77 -45.16
C GLU A 87 31.91 37.64 -46.02
N GLU A 88 31.00 36.72 -45.68
CA GLU A 88 29.72 36.52 -46.37
C GLU A 88 28.74 37.65 -46.06
N ALA A 89 28.73 38.09 -44.79
CA ALA A 89 27.89 39.20 -44.34
C ALA A 89 28.31 40.51 -45.04
N ASP A 90 29.62 40.76 -45.18
CA ASP A 90 30.14 41.96 -45.85
C ASP A 90 29.74 42.04 -47.33
N VAL A 91 29.71 40.90 -48.04
CA VAL A 91 29.34 40.89 -49.46
C VAL A 91 27.83 40.99 -49.66
N LEU A 92 27.03 40.32 -48.82
CA LEU A 92 25.58 40.54 -48.77
C LEU A 92 25.25 41.99 -48.42
N GLN A 93 26.01 42.57 -47.49
CA GLN A 93 25.87 43.96 -47.10
C GLN A 93 26.19 44.89 -48.27
N ALA A 94 27.29 44.65 -49.00
CA ALA A 94 27.63 45.40 -50.21
C ALA A 94 26.57 45.27 -51.32
N LEU A 95 25.93 44.11 -51.44
CA LEU A 95 24.86 43.85 -52.39
C LEU A 95 23.58 44.64 -52.05
N LEU A 96 23.22 44.68 -50.77
CA LEU A 96 22.07 45.42 -50.27
C LEU A 96 22.32 46.94 -50.24
N ASP A 97 23.57 47.37 -50.05
CA ASP A 97 23.99 48.78 -50.00
C ASP A 97 24.20 49.42 -51.36
N ALA A 98 24.30 48.61 -52.40
CA ALA A 98 24.40 49.10 -53.74
C ALA A 98 23.14 49.92 -54.07
N LYS A 99 23.28 51.25 -54.14
CA LYS A 99 22.24 52.23 -54.52
C LYS A 99 21.48 51.88 -55.81
N HIS A 100 21.98 50.93 -56.59
CA HIS A 100 21.44 50.46 -57.85
C HIS A 100 20.45 49.28 -57.73
N MET A 101 20.28 48.69 -56.55
CA MET A 101 19.36 47.56 -56.36
C MET A 101 17.93 48.04 -56.03
N GLN A 102 17.37 48.95 -56.84
CA GLN A 102 15.96 49.34 -56.75
C GLN A 102 15.15 48.57 -57.79
N ILE A 103 14.45 47.53 -57.36
CA ILE A 103 13.53 46.74 -58.17
C ILE A 103 12.12 47.30 -57.96
N SER A 104 11.76 48.36 -58.68
CA SER A 104 10.47 49.04 -58.51
C SER A 104 9.24 48.13 -58.68
N SER A 105 9.38 46.98 -59.34
CA SER A 105 8.31 46.00 -59.55
C SER A 105 8.27 44.86 -58.54
N LEU A 106 9.15 44.84 -57.53
CA LEU A 106 9.27 43.72 -56.59
C LEU A 106 8.01 43.64 -55.74
N ARG A 107 7.34 42.48 -55.81
CA ARG A 107 6.12 42.20 -55.04
C ARG A 107 6.35 41.14 -53.98
N HIS A 108 7.20 40.16 -54.25
CA HIS A 108 7.45 39.05 -53.35
C HIS A 108 8.94 38.96 -53.06
N LEU A 109 9.31 38.96 -51.79
CA LEU A 109 10.68 38.77 -51.33
C LEU A 109 10.74 37.58 -50.38
N VAL A 110 11.60 36.61 -50.70
CA VAL A 110 11.88 35.46 -49.84
C VAL A 110 13.36 35.52 -49.48
N PHE A 111 13.65 35.57 -48.19
CA PHE A 111 15.02 35.60 -47.68
C PHE A 111 15.20 34.52 -46.61
N VAL A 112 15.93 33.47 -46.97
CA VAL A 112 16.19 32.32 -46.11
C VAL A 112 17.67 32.33 -45.76
N SER A 113 17.98 32.73 -44.52
CA SER A 113 19.33 32.69 -43.97
C SER A 113 19.29 32.65 -42.44
N SER A 114 20.17 31.85 -41.84
CA SER A 114 20.39 31.77 -40.39
C SER A 114 21.26 32.92 -39.83
N PHE A 115 21.66 33.89 -40.65
CA PHE A 115 22.62 34.93 -40.25
C PHE A 115 22.13 36.37 -40.44
N CYS A 116 20.82 36.54 -40.62
CA CYS A 116 20.23 37.84 -40.90
C CYS A 116 20.50 38.89 -39.80
N ARG A 117 20.81 38.47 -38.56
CA ARG A 117 21.15 39.35 -37.44
C ARG A 117 22.37 40.26 -37.69
N HIS A 118 23.25 39.88 -38.60
CA HIS A 118 24.46 40.64 -38.94
C HIS A 118 24.32 41.50 -40.20
N ILE A 119 23.16 41.47 -40.86
CA ILE A 119 22.91 42.23 -42.08
C ILE A 119 22.28 43.58 -41.71
N PHE A 120 23.15 44.54 -41.37
CA PHE A 120 22.76 45.86 -40.87
C PHE A 120 21.86 46.66 -41.82
N ASN A 121 21.90 46.42 -43.15
CA ASN A 121 21.02 47.14 -44.10
C ASN A 121 19.95 46.28 -44.80
N LEU A 122 19.60 45.09 -44.30
CA LEU A 122 18.43 44.35 -44.81
C LEU A 122 17.15 45.18 -44.65
N GLN A 123 17.03 45.87 -43.52
CA GLN A 123 15.95 46.81 -43.26
C GLN A 123 15.89 47.91 -44.32
N ALA A 124 17.03 48.56 -44.63
CA ALA A 124 17.08 49.62 -45.63
C ALA A 124 16.73 49.11 -47.04
N PHE A 125 17.20 47.92 -47.39
CA PHE A 125 16.85 47.26 -48.65
C PHE A 125 15.34 47.04 -48.77
N ILE A 126 14.71 46.43 -47.77
CA ILE A 126 13.25 46.24 -47.80
C ILE A 126 12.54 47.59 -47.84
N THR A 127 13.05 48.60 -47.11
CA THR A 127 12.50 49.97 -47.07
C THR A 127 12.40 50.57 -48.47
N CYS A 128 13.42 50.39 -49.30
CA CYS A 128 13.42 50.89 -50.68
C CYS A 128 12.38 50.24 -51.59
N HIS A 129 11.77 49.12 -51.19
CA HIS A 129 10.83 48.33 -51.99
C HIS A 129 9.42 48.28 -51.40
N LEU A 130 9.20 48.91 -50.24
CA LEU A 130 7.97 48.78 -49.44
C LEU A 130 6.70 49.00 -50.25
N GLU A 131 6.64 50.07 -51.03
CA GLU A 131 5.41 50.52 -51.71
C GLU A 131 4.78 49.44 -52.60
N ASN A 132 5.58 48.50 -53.11
CA ASN A 132 5.12 47.46 -54.04
C ASN A 132 5.16 46.05 -53.44
N LEU A 133 5.73 45.88 -52.25
CA LEU A 133 5.93 44.59 -51.61
C LEU A 133 4.60 44.10 -51.01
N GLN A 134 4.13 42.97 -51.52
CA GLN A 134 2.88 42.31 -51.14
C GLN A 134 3.12 41.06 -50.29
N ARG A 135 4.28 40.41 -50.45
CA ARG A 135 4.64 39.19 -49.72
C ARG A 135 6.09 39.23 -49.28
N ILE A 136 6.32 38.88 -48.02
CA ILE A 136 7.63 38.74 -47.42
C ILE A 136 7.72 37.41 -46.67
N ASP A 137 8.73 36.62 -46.97
CA ASP A 137 9.11 35.44 -46.19
C ASP A 137 10.51 35.72 -45.61
N LEU A 138 10.60 35.94 -44.30
CA LEU A 138 11.85 36.22 -43.58
C LEU A 138 12.10 35.14 -42.53
N PHE A 139 13.31 34.59 -42.50
CA PHE A 139 13.69 33.66 -41.44
C PHE A 139 13.90 34.39 -40.10
N MET A 140 13.58 33.71 -38.98
CA MET A 140 13.43 34.33 -37.65
C MET A 140 14.58 35.22 -37.18
N ASP A 141 15.84 34.94 -37.55
CA ASP A 141 16.97 35.79 -37.12
C ASP A 141 16.97 37.19 -37.76
N ALA A 142 16.17 37.40 -38.82
CA ALA A 142 16.12 38.65 -39.57
C ALA A 142 15.36 39.75 -38.86
N LEU A 143 14.19 39.46 -38.28
CA LEU A 143 13.34 40.52 -37.75
C LEU A 143 13.81 41.03 -36.39
N TRP A 144 14.64 40.26 -35.67
CA TRP A 144 15.35 40.71 -34.47
C TRP A 144 16.23 41.94 -34.71
N SER A 145 16.70 42.12 -35.93
CA SER A 145 17.53 43.27 -36.32
C SER A 145 16.69 44.46 -36.81
N MET A 146 15.38 44.29 -37.00
CA MET A 146 14.51 45.30 -37.60
C MET A 146 13.86 46.17 -36.53
N ASN A 147 13.93 47.49 -36.71
CA ASN A 147 13.30 48.41 -35.77
C ASN A 147 11.77 48.48 -35.96
N LEU A 148 11.04 48.80 -34.90
CA LEU A 148 9.58 48.91 -34.91
C LEU A 148 9.06 49.91 -35.96
N SER A 149 9.73 51.05 -36.11
CA SER A 149 9.34 52.06 -37.11
C SER A 149 9.36 51.55 -38.55
N PHE A 150 10.22 50.57 -38.85
CA PHE A 150 10.27 49.92 -40.15
C PHE A 150 9.13 48.92 -40.31
N ILE A 151 8.82 48.15 -39.27
CA ILE A 151 7.68 47.23 -39.32
C ILE A 151 6.38 48.01 -39.58
N GLN A 152 6.21 49.18 -38.94
CA GLN A 152 5.10 50.12 -39.18
C GLN A 152 5.03 50.71 -40.60
N SER A 153 6.13 50.61 -41.36
CA SER A 153 6.19 51.09 -42.75
C SER A 153 5.73 50.04 -43.78
N LEU A 154 5.54 48.77 -43.37
CA LEU A 154 5.09 47.65 -44.21
C LEU A 154 3.58 47.67 -44.54
N ARG A 155 3.00 48.84 -44.80
CA ARG A 155 1.54 49.02 -44.89
C ARG A 155 0.89 48.27 -46.06
N SER A 156 1.61 48.02 -47.15
CA SER A 156 1.08 47.31 -48.34
C SER A 156 1.20 45.80 -48.26
N LEU A 157 1.77 45.26 -47.18
CA LEU A 157 2.05 43.84 -47.05
C LEU A 157 0.77 43.03 -46.82
N GLN A 158 0.57 42.00 -47.64
CA GLN A 158 -0.60 41.11 -47.58
C GLN A 158 -0.25 39.76 -46.94
N TYR A 159 0.97 39.28 -47.14
CA TYR A 159 1.46 38.02 -46.59
C TYR A 159 2.80 38.21 -45.90
N PHE A 160 2.92 37.67 -44.70
CA PHE A 160 4.16 37.62 -43.95
C PHE A 160 4.39 36.24 -43.36
N ASN A 161 5.58 35.69 -43.60
CA ASN A 161 5.99 34.41 -43.04
C ASN A 161 7.31 34.57 -42.29
N GLY A 162 7.24 34.38 -40.98
CA GLY A 162 8.38 34.33 -40.07
C GLY A 162 8.80 32.91 -39.69
N THR A 163 8.22 31.85 -40.25
CA THR A 163 8.47 30.49 -39.75
C THR A 163 9.90 30.01 -39.97
N ALA A 164 10.49 29.40 -38.94
CA ALA A 164 11.73 28.64 -39.08
C ALA A 164 11.39 27.25 -39.65
N ASP A 165 11.80 26.96 -40.88
CA ASP A 165 11.65 25.62 -41.44
C ASP A 165 12.69 24.66 -40.84
N GLN A 166 12.32 23.39 -40.73
CA GLN A 166 12.96 22.34 -39.92
C GLN A 166 14.49 22.24 -40.08
N VAL A 167 15.26 22.77 -39.12
CA VAL A 167 16.66 22.37 -38.90
C VAL A 167 16.65 21.21 -37.91
N ILE A 168 16.83 20.00 -38.43
CA ILE A 168 17.04 18.77 -37.65
C ILE A 168 18.40 18.90 -36.94
N SER A 169 18.36 19.04 -35.61
CA SER A 169 19.34 18.55 -34.60
C SER A 169 20.84 18.75 -34.89
N VAL A 170 21.55 19.49 -34.02
CA VAL A 170 22.69 19.06 -33.16
C VAL A 170 23.26 20.35 -32.53
N ASP A 171 22.70 20.82 -31.42
CA ASP A 171 23.42 21.52 -30.32
C ASP A 171 22.45 22.24 -29.38
N SER A 172 22.52 21.85 -28.11
CA SER A 172 21.66 22.29 -27.00
C SER A 172 22.06 23.66 -26.47
N ARG A 173 21.75 24.73 -27.21
CA ARG A 173 21.69 26.09 -26.64
C ARG A 173 20.33 26.67 -26.96
N PRO A 174 19.63 27.31 -26.01
CA PRO A 174 18.34 27.92 -26.30
C PRO A 174 18.55 29.07 -27.29
N TRP A 175 17.94 28.94 -28.45
CA TRP A 175 17.84 30.02 -29.43
C TRP A 175 16.79 30.96 -28.86
N ALA A 176 17.14 32.22 -28.67
CA ALA A 176 16.20 33.18 -28.13
C ALA A 176 15.24 33.59 -29.26
N GLY A 177 13.99 33.15 -29.16
CA GLY A 177 12.87 33.63 -29.99
C GLY A 177 12.40 35.02 -29.55
N TYR A 178 11.60 35.68 -30.39
CA TYR A 178 11.04 37.03 -30.17
C TYR A 178 10.50 37.26 -28.76
N ASP A 179 10.78 38.46 -28.25
CA ASP A 179 9.93 39.12 -27.28
C ASP A 179 8.51 39.25 -27.89
N TYR A 180 7.51 38.81 -27.13
CA TYR A 180 6.10 38.80 -27.52
C TYR A 180 5.55 40.17 -27.93
N GLU A 181 6.11 41.28 -27.43
CA GLU A 181 5.75 42.63 -27.82
C GLU A 181 6.00 42.84 -29.32
N SER A 182 7.07 42.27 -29.87
CA SER A 182 7.42 42.43 -31.29
C SER A 182 6.41 41.80 -32.25
N VAL A 183 5.79 40.66 -31.89
CA VAL A 183 4.79 40.00 -32.75
C VAL A 183 3.48 40.77 -32.74
N ALA A 184 3.05 41.25 -31.56
CA ALA A 184 1.86 42.10 -31.44
C ALA A 184 2.04 43.41 -32.23
N GLU A 185 3.21 44.03 -32.11
CA GLU A 185 3.58 45.24 -32.84
C GLU A 185 3.55 45.06 -34.36
N VAL A 186 4.02 43.92 -34.89
CA VAL A 186 3.94 43.59 -36.33
C VAL A 186 2.49 43.52 -36.81
N LEU A 187 1.62 42.89 -36.02
CA LEU A 187 0.22 42.71 -36.35
C LEU A 187 -0.55 44.03 -36.28
N GLU A 188 -0.24 44.91 -35.32
CA GLU A 188 -0.81 46.26 -35.25
C GLU A 188 -0.32 47.17 -36.39
N ALA A 189 0.95 47.03 -36.77
CA ALA A 189 1.59 47.79 -37.84
C ALA A 189 1.07 47.48 -39.26
N CYS A 190 0.58 46.26 -39.49
CA CYS A 190 0.22 45.75 -40.82
C CYS A 190 -1.29 45.44 -40.94
N PRO A 191 -2.18 46.46 -40.98
CA PRO A 191 -3.64 46.24 -40.97
C PRO A 191 -4.20 45.59 -42.25
N HIS A 192 -3.40 45.47 -43.30
CA HIS A 192 -3.76 44.86 -44.59
C HIS A 192 -3.28 43.41 -44.75
N LEU A 193 -2.67 42.85 -43.70
CA LEU A 193 -2.20 41.48 -43.69
C LEU A 193 -3.38 40.52 -43.76
N THR A 194 -3.44 39.67 -44.78
CA THR A 194 -4.50 38.65 -44.93
C THR A 194 -4.09 37.32 -44.31
N ASP A 195 -2.78 37.05 -44.30
CA ASP A 195 -2.18 35.78 -43.91
C ASP A 195 -0.86 36.03 -43.14
N PHE A 196 -0.74 35.39 -41.97
CA PHE A 196 0.44 35.46 -41.11
C PHE A 196 0.84 34.04 -40.67
N ASP A 197 2.02 33.60 -41.07
CA ASP A 197 2.64 32.34 -40.65
C ASP A 197 3.78 32.69 -39.67
N CYS A 198 3.70 32.26 -38.42
CA CYS A 198 4.77 32.45 -37.43
C CYS A 198 4.99 31.19 -36.58
N LEU A 199 6.21 31.04 -36.07
CA LEU A 199 6.56 30.06 -35.06
C LEU A 199 6.66 30.80 -33.72
N VAL A 200 5.78 30.51 -32.77
CA VAL A 200 5.84 31.12 -31.44
C VAL A 200 6.53 30.14 -30.51
N GLU A 201 7.76 30.46 -30.12
CA GLU A 201 8.49 29.76 -29.08
C GLU A 201 8.26 30.51 -27.77
N ALA A 202 7.54 29.89 -26.83
CA ALA A 202 7.20 30.53 -25.57
C ALA A 202 8.15 30.07 -24.47
N ALA A 203 9.11 30.92 -24.08
CA ALA A 203 9.86 30.73 -22.84
C ALA A 203 8.95 31.08 -21.65
N LEU A 204 8.76 30.14 -20.72
CA LEU A 204 7.89 30.29 -19.53
C LEU A 204 8.46 31.20 -18.43
N THR A 205 9.54 31.94 -18.72
CA THR A 205 10.21 32.82 -17.75
C THR A 205 9.43 34.10 -17.43
N THR A 206 8.34 34.40 -18.13
CA THR A 206 7.51 35.60 -17.89
C THR A 206 6.17 35.24 -17.23
N SER A 207 5.71 36.12 -16.34
CA SER A 207 4.55 35.92 -15.45
C SER A 207 3.28 35.47 -16.18
N SER A 208 2.34 34.86 -15.45
CA SER A 208 1.01 34.50 -15.97
C SER A 208 0.28 35.69 -16.64
N GLU A 209 0.60 36.93 -16.26
CA GLU A 209 0.12 38.16 -16.89
C GLU A 209 0.66 38.36 -18.31
N ALA A 210 1.94 38.05 -18.57
CA ALA A 210 2.52 38.13 -19.91
C ALA A 210 1.90 37.10 -20.86
N LEU A 211 1.65 35.89 -20.35
CA LEU A 211 0.98 34.82 -21.09
C LEU A 211 -0.48 35.19 -21.41
N LEU A 212 -1.19 35.83 -20.47
CA LEU A 212 -2.53 36.37 -20.70
C LEU A 212 -2.53 37.53 -21.71
N ALA A 213 -1.52 38.41 -21.66
CA ALA A 213 -1.35 39.50 -22.61
C ALA A 213 -1.11 38.98 -24.03
N VAL A 214 -0.31 37.93 -24.20
CA VAL A 214 -0.11 37.23 -25.48
C VAL A 214 -1.42 36.68 -26.02
N TYR A 215 -2.17 35.93 -25.20
CA TYR A 215 -3.47 35.43 -25.62
C TYR A 215 -4.40 36.58 -26.01
N SER A 216 -4.39 37.69 -25.27
CA SER A 216 -5.23 38.85 -25.57
C SER A 216 -4.84 39.54 -26.89
N ALA A 217 -3.54 39.77 -27.13
CA ALA A 217 -3.02 40.40 -28.34
C ALA A 217 -3.25 39.52 -29.58
N VAL A 218 -2.98 38.21 -29.47
CA VAL A 218 -3.28 37.24 -30.53
C VAL A 218 -4.79 37.20 -30.81
N PHE A 219 -5.64 37.15 -29.79
CA PHE A 219 -7.11 37.19 -29.98
C PHE A 219 -7.63 38.51 -30.57
N GLN A 220 -7.00 39.65 -30.27
CA GLN A 220 -7.34 40.93 -30.90
C GLN A 220 -6.91 40.95 -32.37
N ALA A 221 -5.69 40.52 -32.69
CA ALA A 221 -5.21 40.44 -34.07
C ALA A 221 -6.05 39.45 -34.92
N LEU A 222 -6.47 38.33 -34.33
CA LEU A 222 -7.35 37.33 -34.98
C LEU A 222 -8.71 37.88 -35.42
N ARG A 223 -9.17 39.01 -34.87
CA ARG A 223 -10.41 39.65 -35.32
C ARG A 223 -10.28 40.34 -36.69
N HIS A 224 -9.06 40.59 -37.15
CA HIS A 224 -8.78 41.37 -38.35
C HIS A 224 -8.17 40.55 -39.50
N LEU A 225 -7.64 39.36 -39.23
CA LEU A 225 -7.04 38.48 -40.24
C LEU A 225 -8.10 37.59 -40.93
N GLN A 226 -8.00 37.42 -42.26
CA GLN A 226 -8.87 36.50 -43.01
C GLN A 226 -8.45 35.04 -42.81
N SER A 227 -7.16 34.78 -42.61
CA SER A 227 -6.62 33.47 -42.27
C SER A 227 -5.40 33.61 -41.33
N PHE A 228 -5.28 32.71 -40.36
CA PHE A 228 -4.15 32.67 -39.42
C PHE A 228 -3.84 31.21 -39.13
N THR A 229 -2.60 30.80 -39.38
CA THR A 229 -2.17 29.41 -39.22
C THR A 229 -0.97 29.34 -38.29
N ILE A 230 -1.16 28.80 -37.09
CA ILE A 230 -0.04 28.41 -36.21
C ILE A 230 0.41 27.02 -36.66
N ARG A 231 1.59 26.92 -37.27
CA ARG A 231 2.11 25.63 -37.76
C ARG A 231 2.67 24.75 -36.65
N SER A 232 3.17 25.34 -35.56
CA SER A 232 3.68 24.61 -34.40
C SER A 232 3.74 25.50 -33.16
N PHE A 233 3.43 24.92 -32.00
CA PHE A 233 3.49 25.57 -30.69
C PHE A 233 4.36 24.70 -29.79
N TYR A 234 5.56 25.18 -29.43
CA TYR A 234 6.51 24.47 -28.58
C TYR A 234 6.54 25.15 -27.21
N ILE A 235 6.13 24.42 -26.17
CA ILE A 235 6.41 24.78 -24.77
C ILE A 235 7.69 24.06 -24.41
N LEU A 236 8.80 24.79 -24.32
CA LEU A 236 10.08 24.28 -23.87
C LEU A 236 10.42 24.96 -22.54
N ASP A 237 10.12 24.30 -21.42
CA ASP A 237 11.13 23.98 -20.40
C ASP A 237 10.55 23.02 -19.33
N ILE A 238 11.24 21.92 -19.06
CA ILE A 238 10.93 20.98 -17.96
C ILE A 238 11.65 21.42 -16.67
N ALA A 239 12.74 22.18 -16.77
CA ALA A 239 13.58 22.56 -15.62
C ALA A 239 12.94 23.66 -14.74
N ASP A 240 12.23 24.62 -15.32
CA ASP A 240 11.55 25.68 -14.54
C ASP A 240 10.23 25.19 -13.92
N VAL A 241 9.60 24.18 -14.51
CA VAL A 241 8.50 23.45 -13.85
C VAL A 241 9.06 22.73 -12.63
N GLU A 242 10.21 22.05 -12.72
CA GLU A 242 10.86 21.45 -11.55
C GLU A 242 11.15 22.49 -10.45
N TRP A 243 11.59 23.71 -10.77
CA TRP A 243 11.83 24.76 -9.77
C TRP A 243 10.55 25.30 -9.10
N ALA A 244 9.49 25.58 -9.87
CA ALA A 244 8.20 26.03 -9.31
C ALA A 244 7.52 24.93 -8.48
N VAL A 245 7.66 23.67 -8.92
CA VAL A 245 7.17 22.47 -8.24
C VAL A 245 7.95 22.19 -6.95
N GLU A 246 9.28 22.35 -6.97
CA GLU A 246 10.11 22.26 -5.78
C GLU A 246 9.70 23.32 -4.76
N ASN A 247 9.36 24.53 -5.20
CA ASN A 247 8.93 25.60 -4.30
C ASN A 247 7.57 25.32 -3.62
N GLU A 248 6.56 24.78 -4.32
CA GLU A 248 5.28 24.45 -3.68
C GLU A 248 5.38 23.23 -2.75
N ASN A 249 6.01 22.14 -3.18
CA ASN A 249 6.18 20.95 -2.35
C ASN A 249 7.14 21.18 -1.17
N SER A 250 8.03 22.19 -1.24
CA SER A 250 8.85 22.61 -0.09
C SER A 250 8.00 23.18 1.05
N LEU A 251 6.82 23.73 0.75
CA LEU A 251 5.89 24.26 1.75
C LEU A 251 5.10 23.16 2.46
N TRP A 252 4.99 21.96 1.90
CA TRP A 252 4.19 20.87 2.48
C TRP A 252 4.95 20.07 3.54
N THR A 253 5.72 20.74 4.41
CA THR A 253 6.35 20.10 5.56
C THR A 253 5.35 19.94 6.70
N PHE A 254 5.50 18.91 7.52
CA PHE A 254 4.67 18.70 8.71
C PHE A 254 4.59 19.95 9.59
N LYS A 255 5.73 20.62 9.80
CA LYS A 255 5.83 21.84 10.60
C LYS A 255 5.01 22.98 9.99
N ASN A 256 5.12 23.20 8.68
CA ASN A 256 4.41 24.27 8.01
C ASN A 256 2.90 23.99 7.94
N VAL A 257 2.50 22.77 7.57
CA VAL A 257 1.08 22.36 7.51
C VAL A 257 0.42 22.43 8.90
N SER A 258 1.15 22.12 9.97
CA SER A 258 0.64 22.25 11.35
C SER A 258 0.36 23.71 11.75
N GLN A 259 1.07 24.67 11.16
CA GLN A 259 0.91 26.11 11.40
C GLN A 259 -0.07 26.77 10.42
N HIS A 260 -0.08 26.29 9.19
CA HIS A 260 -0.75 26.85 8.02
C HIS A 260 -1.45 25.74 7.21
N PRO A 261 -2.51 25.09 7.75
CA PRO A 261 -3.17 23.98 7.05
C PRO A 261 -3.75 24.37 5.68
N GLU A 262 -4.06 25.65 5.47
CA GLU A 262 -4.57 26.20 4.21
C GLU A 262 -3.62 26.02 3.01
N VAL A 263 -2.34 25.76 3.24
CA VAL A 263 -1.37 25.50 2.16
C VAL A 263 -1.69 24.23 1.38
N LEU A 264 -2.34 23.25 2.01
CA LEU A 264 -2.78 22.02 1.33
C LEU A 264 -4.07 22.23 0.54
N THR A 265 -4.93 23.17 0.95
CA THR A 265 -6.25 23.40 0.33
C THR A 265 -6.24 24.41 -0.81
N ARG A 266 -5.06 24.87 -1.27
CA ARG A 266 -4.95 25.86 -2.36
C ARG A 266 -5.61 25.40 -3.67
N HIS A 267 -5.66 24.08 -3.89
CA HIS A 267 -6.26 23.46 -5.06
C HIS A 267 -7.59 22.74 -4.74
N ALA A 268 -8.24 23.07 -3.62
CA ALA A 268 -9.54 22.52 -3.26
C ALA A 268 -10.58 22.81 -4.37
N ALA A 269 -11.43 21.83 -4.66
CA ALA A 269 -12.47 21.96 -5.68
C ALA A 269 -13.78 21.28 -5.26
N LEU A 270 -14.37 21.76 -4.16
CA LEU A 270 -15.54 21.19 -3.44
C LEU A 270 -16.73 20.73 -4.30
N ASN A 271 -16.93 21.32 -5.48
CA ASN A 271 -18.07 21.01 -6.36
C ASN A 271 -17.70 20.13 -7.57
N LYS A 272 -16.44 19.68 -7.68
CA LYS A 272 -15.98 18.79 -8.75
C LYS A 272 -16.04 17.35 -8.28
N GLU A 273 -16.38 16.46 -9.22
CA GLU A 273 -16.27 15.02 -8.98
C GLU A 273 -14.85 14.67 -8.53
N VAL A 274 -14.75 13.82 -7.52
CA VAL A 274 -13.48 13.40 -6.91
C VAL A 274 -13.00 12.16 -7.65
N SER A 275 -11.79 12.25 -8.22
CA SER A 275 -11.06 11.11 -8.78
C SER A 275 -10.31 10.33 -7.69
N VAL A 276 -9.81 9.14 -8.02
CA VAL A 276 -8.99 8.33 -7.08
C VAL A 276 -7.71 9.06 -6.62
N PHE A 277 -7.17 9.95 -7.44
CA PHE A 277 -5.93 10.66 -7.14
C PHE A 277 -6.16 11.98 -6.43
N ASP A 278 -7.40 12.47 -6.38
CA ASP A 278 -7.79 13.61 -5.55
C ASP A 278 -7.88 13.21 -4.07
N ALA A 279 -7.96 14.19 -3.18
CA ALA A 279 -8.22 13.96 -1.77
C ALA A 279 -9.38 14.84 -1.32
N VAL A 280 -10.44 14.21 -0.80
CA VAL A 280 -11.46 14.96 -0.04
C VAL A 280 -10.85 15.43 1.26
N LEU A 281 -10.11 14.55 1.93
CA LEU A 281 -9.36 14.87 3.14
C LEU A 281 -7.88 14.54 2.90
N GLY A 282 -7.00 15.45 3.29
CA GLY A 282 -5.56 15.23 3.20
C GLY A 282 -4.81 15.95 4.31
N ASN A 283 -3.71 15.35 4.77
CA ASN A 283 -2.83 15.99 5.74
C ASN A 283 -1.38 15.51 5.55
N ILE A 284 -0.42 16.28 6.04
CA ILE A 284 0.99 15.87 6.16
C ILE A 284 1.25 15.56 7.63
N ILE A 285 1.77 14.37 7.93
CA ILE A 285 2.14 13.94 9.29
C ILE A 285 3.66 13.94 9.48
N GLU A 286 4.09 13.68 10.72
CA GLU A 286 5.51 13.59 11.10
C GLU A 286 6.32 12.70 10.15
N GLY A 287 7.47 13.23 9.71
CA GLY A 287 8.30 12.61 8.69
C GLY A 287 7.89 12.96 7.26
N ASP A 288 7.12 14.03 7.08
CA ASP A 288 6.72 14.57 5.78
C ASP A 288 5.97 13.55 4.90
N ILE A 289 5.15 12.73 5.57
CA ILE A 289 4.31 11.71 4.95
C ILE A 289 2.93 12.31 4.72
N ALA A 290 2.49 12.30 3.47
CA ALA A 290 1.14 12.64 3.09
C ALA A 290 0.19 11.45 3.32
N VAL A 291 -0.95 11.74 3.95
CA VAL A 291 -2.05 10.81 4.13
C VAL A 291 -3.29 11.42 3.50
N LEU A 292 -3.78 10.79 2.44
CA LEU A 292 -4.82 11.33 1.58
C LEU A 292 -5.96 10.31 1.47
N THR A 293 -7.21 10.77 1.47
CA THR A 293 -8.35 9.91 1.18
C THR A 293 -9.32 10.57 0.20
N PRO A 294 -9.70 9.89 -0.89
CA PRO A 294 -10.69 10.39 -1.84
C PRO A 294 -12.14 10.08 -1.42
N ASN A 295 -12.35 9.19 -0.45
CA ASN A 295 -13.69 8.64 -0.19
C ASN A 295 -14.01 8.32 1.28
N ALA A 296 -13.11 8.60 2.23
CA ALA A 296 -13.39 8.48 3.66
C ALA A 296 -13.75 9.83 4.30
N ASN A 297 -14.43 9.79 5.44
CA ASN A 297 -14.87 10.96 6.21
C ASN A 297 -13.91 11.35 7.35
N ALA A 298 -12.80 10.64 7.53
CA ALA A 298 -11.78 10.94 8.52
C ALA A 298 -10.39 10.53 8.01
N LEU A 299 -9.34 11.11 8.60
CA LEU A 299 -7.95 10.72 8.37
C LEU A 299 -7.43 9.94 9.57
N TYR A 300 -6.77 8.81 9.31
CA TYR A 300 -6.11 8.00 10.33
C TYR A 300 -4.59 8.09 10.16
N TYR A 301 -3.86 8.02 11.27
CA TYR A 301 -2.40 8.01 11.25
C TYR A 301 -1.91 6.62 10.82
N PRO A 302 -1.21 6.46 9.69
CA PRO A 302 -0.79 5.14 9.23
C PRO A 302 0.20 4.49 10.20
N PRO A 303 0.07 3.17 10.46
CA PRO A 303 1.05 2.46 11.27
C PRO A 303 2.42 2.48 10.56
N ARG A 304 3.49 2.79 11.29
CA ARG A 304 4.87 2.83 10.75
C ARG A 304 5.67 1.60 11.15
N ILE A 305 5.84 1.42 12.46
CA ILE A 305 6.44 0.24 13.09
C ILE A 305 5.43 -0.27 14.10
N CYS A 306 4.95 -1.48 13.88
CA CYS A 306 4.07 -2.16 14.83
C CYS A 306 4.88 -2.66 16.00
N ARG A 307 4.36 -2.47 17.22
CA ARG A 307 4.87 -3.07 18.46
C ARG A 307 3.71 -3.75 19.16
N VAL A 308 3.24 -4.81 18.51
CA VAL A 308 1.98 -5.46 18.84
C VAL A 308 2.08 -6.09 20.21
N ARG A 309 1.13 -5.75 21.08
CA ARG A 309 0.91 -6.35 22.39
C ARG A 309 -0.56 -6.21 22.78
N LEU A 310 -1.02 -7.09 23.66
CA LEU A 310 -2.39 -7.04 24.16
C LEU A 310 -2.56 -5.87 25.14
N ARG A 311 -3.61 -5.07 24.93
CA ARG A 311 -3.97 -3.92 25.77
C ARG A 311 -4.87 -4.32 26.95
N SER A 312 -5.15 -3.37 27.83
CA SER A 312 -5.92 -3.56 29.07
C SER A 312 -7.33 -4.16 28.84
N ASP A 313 -7.93 -3.89 27.69
CA ASP A 313 -9.28 -4.31 27.28
C ASP A 313 -9.27 -5.48 26.27
N TYR A 314 -8.13 -6.17 26.17
CA TYR A 314 -7.94 -7.41 25.40
C TYR A 314 -8.01 -7.25 23.87
N HIS A 315 -7.68 -6.07 23.34
CA HIS A 315 -7.43 -5.85 21.90
C HIS A 315 -5.98 -5.48 21.59
N TYR A 316 -5.67 -5.13 20.33
CA TYR A 316 -4.32 -4.72 19.89
C TYR A 316 -4.18 -3.24 19.46
N ALA A 317 -5.09 -2.36 19.90
CA ALA A 317 -5.05 -0.91 19.60
C ALA A 317 -5.02 -0.63 18.09
N THR A 318 -4.14 0.26 17.63
CA THR A 318 -3.98 0.61 16.20
C THR A 318 -3.46 -0.54 15.33
N ASP A 319 -2.98 -1.63 15.92
CA ASP A 319 -2.57 -2.85 15.22
C ASP A 319 -3.75 -3.86 15.09
N ASP A 320 -4.96 -3.49 15.52
CA ASP A 320 -6.15 -4.33 15.44
C ASP A 320 -7.08 -3.88 14.29
N PRO A 321 -7.33 -4.70 13.25
CA PRO A 321 -8.26 -4.37 12.16
C PRO A 321 -9.71 -4.18 12.63
N VAL A 322 -10.03 -4.61 13.85
CA VAL A 322 -11.33 -4.38 14.49
C VAL A 322 -11.54 -2.90 14.79
N TYR A 323 -10.50 -2.16 15.19
CA TYR A 323 -10.65 -0.77 15.66
C TYR A 323 -9.94 0.26 14.77
N TYR A 324 -9.09 -0.19 13.85
CA TYR A 324 -8.22 0.70 13.09
C TYR A 324 -7.96 0.18 11.67
N PRO A 325 -7.95 1.06 10.65
CA PRO A 325 -7.57 0.65 9.30
C PRO A 325 -6.17 0.05 9.28
N GLN A 326 -6.00 -1.05 8.56
CA GLN A 326 -4.70 -1.70 8.42
C GLN A 326 -4.15 -1.48 7.01
N PRO A 327 -2.83 -1.65 6.77
CA PRO A 327 -2.33 -1.71 5.41
C PRO A 327 -3.03 -2.81 4.62
N PHE A 328 -3.43 -2.48 3.41
CA PHE A 328 -4.05 -3.43 2.49
C PHE A 328 -3.08 -4.57 2.20
N ASP A 329 -3.57 -5.80 2.34
CA ASP A 329 -2.84 -7.02 1.99
C ASP A 329 -3.72 -7.84 1.03
N PRO A 330 -3.28 -8.07 -0.22
CA PRO A 330 -3.98 -8.92 -1.18
C PRO A 330 -4.21 -10.36 -0.71
N GLN A 331 -3.46 -10.86 0.28
CA GLN A 331 -3.67 -12.19 0.87
C GLN A 331 -4.80 -12.21 1.92
N ALA A 332 -5.08 -11.06 2.52
CA ALA A 332 -6.16 -10.88 3.50
C ALA A 332 -7.04 -9.65 3.18
N PRO A 333 -7.57 -9.51 1.95
CA PRO A 333 -8.21 -8.28 1.49
C PRO A 333 -9.54 -8.01 2.21
N HIS A 334 -10.18 -9.08 2.70
CA HIS A 334 -11.38 -9.01 3.54
C HIS A 334 -11.19 -8.18 4.82
N LEU A 335 -9.97 -8.00 5.33
CA LEU A 335 -9.73 -7.14 6.51
C LEU A 335 -10.09 -5.67 6.24
N ALA A 336 -10.05 -5.22 4.99
CA ALA A 336 -10.54 -3.88 4.62
C ALA A 336 -12.08 -3.76 4.72
N LEU A 337 -12.79 -4.89 4.79
CA LEU A 337 -14.25 -4.97 4.92
C LEU A 337 -14.71 -5.18 6.37
N MET A 338 -13.81 -5.12 7.36
CA MET A 338 -14.21 -5.14 8.77
C MET A 338 -15.24 -4.05 9.03
N LEU A 339 -16.29 -4.36 9.78
CA LEU A 339 -17.29 -3.34 10.11
C LEU A 339 -16.65 -2.25 10.99
N THR A 340 -17.07 -1.01 10.82
CA THR A 340 -16.64 0.06 11.71
C THR A 340 -17.30 -0.10 13.08
N PRO A 341 -16.61 0.28 14.17
CA PRO A 341 -17.26 0.46 15.47
C PRO A 341 -18.53 1.29 15.33
N THR A 342 -19.58 0.87 16.04
CA THR A 342 -20.87 1.56 16.02
C THR A 342 -21.61 1.38 17.33
N ARG A 343 -22.28 2.45 17.78
CA ARG A 343 -23.23 2.43 18.91
C ARG A 343 -24.69 2.38 18.46
N ALA A 344 -24.92 2.29 17.16
CA ALA A 344 -26.27 2.31 16.61
C ALA A 344 -27.02 1.02 17.00
N LEU A 345 -28.02 1.14 17.86
CA LEU A 345 -28.77 -0.01 18.41
C LEU A 345 -29.53 -0.82 17.34
N ASN A 346 -29.73 -0.24 16.16
CA ASN A 346 -30.34 -0.90 15.01
C ASN A 346 -29.33 -1.72 14.18
N ASP A 347 -28.02 -1.54 14.40
CA ASP A 347 -27.01 -2.38 13.77
C ASP A 347 -26.99 -3.76 14.46
N PRO A 348 -27.18 -4.86 13.72
CA PRO A 348 -27.22 -6.19 14.30
C PRO A 348 -25.86 -6.64 14.89
N TYR A 349 -24.75 -6.02 14.48
CA TYR A 349 -23.41 -6.21 15.04
C TYR A 349 -23.03 -5.18 16.12
N SER A 350 -23.91 -4.25 16.51
CA SER A 350 -23.61 -3.28 17.58
C SER A 350 -23.15 -3.94 18.89
N LEU A 351 -23.69 -5.12 19.20
CA LEU A 351 -23.31 -5.93 20.36
C LEU A 351 -21.85 -6.45 20.29
N ALA A 352 -21.25 -6.52 19.11
CA ALA A 352 -19.84 -6.92 18.93
C ALA A 352 -18.86 -5.88 19.49
N TRP A 353 -19.33 -4.65 19.74
CA TRP A 353 -18.52 -3.55 20.26
C TRP A 353 -18.66 -3.33 21.76
N ILE A 354 -19.48 -4.14 22.45
CA ILE A 354 -19.66 -4.05 23.91
C ILE A 354 -18.43 -4.66 24.59
N ILE A 355 -17.66 -3.81 25.26
CA ILE A 355 -16.53 -4.21 26.10
C ILE A 355 -17.09 -4.64 27.45
N PRO A 356 -16.75 -5.85 27.95
CA PRO A 356 -17.23 -6.31 29.25
C PRO A 356 -16.69 -5.41 30.36
N THR A 357 -17.58 -5.05 31.29
CA THR A 357 -17.24 -4.30 32.50
C THR A 357 -17.17 -5.24 33.71
N SER A 358 -16.78 -4.70 34.88
CA SER A 358 -16.84 -5.48 36.11
C SER A 358 -18.28 -5.87 36.50
N ASP A 359 -19.29 -5.10 36.09
CA ASP A 359 -20.70 -5.41 36.37
C ASP A 359 -21.22 -6.59 35.54
N ASP A 360 -20.59 -6.86 34.40
CA ASP A 360 -20.88 -8.02 33.57
C ASP A 360 -20.28 -9.32 34.13
N PHE A 361 -19.43 -9.24 35.15
CA PHE A 361 -18.68 -10.37 35.70
C PHE A 361 -19.03 -10.65 37.16
N LYS A 362 -19.53 -11.85 37.44
CA LYS A 362 -19.79 -12.31 38.82
C LYS A 362 -18.59 -13.06 39.35
N THR A 363 -17.91 -12.48 40.33
CA THR A 363 -16.86 -13.15 41.09
C THR A 363 -17.47 -14.28 41.93
N THR A 364 -16.93 -15.50 41.78
CA THR A 364 -17.26 -16.65 42.65
C THR A 364 -16.19 -16.87 43.70
N TRP A 365 -14.93 -16.55 43.38
CA TRP A 365 -13.81 -16.65 44.29
C TRP A 365 -12.74 -15.60 43.94
N GLU A 366 -12.12 -15.02 44.97
CA GLU A 366 -11.13 -13.96 44.82
C GLU A 366 -10.00 -14.12 45.84
N SER A 367 -8.78 -13.86 45.37
CA SER A 367 -7.56 -13.71 46.17
C SER A 367 -6.74 -12.57 45.60
N ASP A 368 -5.72 -12.12 46.33
CA ASP A 368 -4.82 -11.03 45.90
C ASP A 368 -4.19 -11.24 44.51
N LYS A 369 -4.10 -12.49 44.03
CA LYS A 369 -3.45 -12.84 42.77
C LYS A 369 -4.42 -13.34 41.69
N LEU A 370 -5.64 -13.71 42.05
CA LEU A 370 -6.51 -14.45 41.15
C LEU A 370 -7.98 -14.20 41.45
N VAL A 371 -8.71 -13.79 40.41
CA VAL A 371 -10.17 -13.62 40.41
C VAL A 371 -10.78 -14.68 39.50
N VAL A 372 -11.65 -15.51 40.07
CA VAL A 372 -12.40 -16.56 39.36
C VAL A 372 -13.89 -16.24 39.44
N GLY A 373 -14.59 -16.49 38.35
CA GLY A 373 -16.01 -16.16 38.25
C GLY A 373 -16.60 -16.59 36.92
N HIS A 374 -17.73 -16.00 36.59
CA HIS A 374 -18.40 -16.21 35.31
C HIS A 374 -19.04 -14.90 34.83
N PHE A 375 -19.27 -14.76 33.54
CA PHE A 375 -20.07 -13.64 33.04
C PHE A 375 -21.55 -13.76 33.42
N MET A 376 -22.25 -12.64 33.49
CA MET A 376 -23.70 -12.61 33.62
C MET A 376 -24.36 -13.16 32.36
N ASN A 377 -25.51 -13.84 32.53
CA ASN A 377 -26.25 -14.44 31.40
C ASN A 377 -26.67 -13.40 30.36
N SER A 378 -26.94 -12.15 30.76
CA SER A 378 -27.24 -11.04 29.85
C SER A 378 -26.10 -10.77 28.87
N TYR A 379 -24.87 -10.72 29.37
CA TYR A 379 -23.68 -10.49 28.56
C TYR A 379 -23.37 -11.69 27.66
N ILE A 380 -23.42 -12.92 28.20
CA ILE A 380 -23.22 -14.16 27.44
C ILE A 380 -24.23 -14.25 26.28
N ASN A 381 -25.50 -13.97 26.55
CA ASN A 381 -26.54 -14.00 25.52
C ASN A 381 -26.32 -12.94 24.44
N SER A 382 -25.74 -11.79 24.79
CA SER A 382 -25.41 -10.74 23.82
C SER A 382 -24.29 -11.20 22.88
N LEU A 383 -23.23 -11.82 23.40
CA LEU A 383 -22.16 -12.39 22.58
C LEU A 383 -22.63 -13.58 21.75
N ARG A 384 -23.50 -14.45 22.31
CA ARG A 384 -24.09 -15.57 21.56
C ARG A 384 -24.91 -15.07 20.38
N LYS A 385 -25.68 -14.00 20.53
CA LYS A 385 -26.43 -13.39 19.42
C LYS A 385 -25.52 -12.93 18.28
N VAL A 386 -24.41 -12.26 18.60
CA VAL A 386 -23.41 -11.82 17.60
C VAL A 386 -22.77 -13.01 16.89
N ALA A 387 -22.36 -14.03 17.66
CA ALA A 387 -21.75 -15.22 17.10
C ALA A 387 -22.72 -15.98 16.19
N SER A 388 -23.97 -16.20 16.65
CA SER A 388 -25.01 -16.85 15.85
C SER A 388 -25.33 -16.07 14.57
N LEU A 389 -25.32 -14.73 14.62
CA LEU A 389 -25.49 -13.91 13.43
C LEU A 389 -24.37 -14.17 12.41
N ALA A 390 -23.10 -14.06 12.84
CA ALA A 390 -21.94 -14.32 11.97
C ALA A 390 -21.95 -15.73 11.37
N LEU A 391 -22.29 -16.74 12.17
CA LEU A 391 -22.39 -18.14 11.71
C LEU A 391 -23.53 -18.34 10.72
N SER A 392 -24.67 -17.66 10.91
CA SER A 392 -25.83 -17.77 10.03
C SER A 392 -25.60 -17.18 8.63
N GLU A 393 -24.61 -16.28 8.49
CA GLU A 393 -24.22 -15.72 7.20
C GLU A 393 -23.35 -16.68 6.37
N ILE A 394 -22.76 -17.69 7.00
CA ILE A 394 -21.97 -18.70 6.30
C ILE A 394 -22.94 -19.65 5.58
N SER A 395 -22.88 -19.66 4.24
CA SER A 395 -23.62 -20.64 3.45
C SER A 395 -23.21 -22.07 3.84
N PRO A 396 -24.15 -23.01 4.05
CA PRO A 396 -23.85 -24.39 4.42
C PRO A 396 -22.97 -25.10 3.38
N ASP A 397 -23.04 -24.67 2.11
CA ASP A 397 -22.27 -25.25 1.00
C ASP A 397 -20.91 -24.56 0.79
N HIS A 398 -20.49 -23.65 1.68
CA HIS A 398 -19.24 -22.92 1.49
C HIS A 398 -18.01 -23.83 1.64
N THR A 399 -17.05 -23.70 0.71
CA THR A 399 -15.81 -24.48 0.67
C THR A 399 -14.57 -23.79 1.23
N ASP A 400 -14.67 -22.56 1.77
CA ASP A 400 -13.52 -21.80 2.26
C ASP A 400 -13.03 -22.39 3.58
N GLY A 401 -11.75 -22.79 3.60
CA GLY A 401 -11.16 -23.47 4.75
C GLY A 401 -11.11 -22.59 6.00
N PHE A 402 -10.83 -21.29 5.82
CA PHE A 402 -10.79 -20.36 6.94
C PHE A 402 -12.17 -20.22 7.58
N LEU A 403 -13.25 -20.05 6.81
CA LEU A 403 -14.60 -19.92 7.37
C LEU A 403 -15.02 -21.16 8.17
N LYS A 404 -14.68 -22.38 7.72
CA LYS A 404 -14.99 -23.61 8.46
C LYS A 404 -14.25 -23.70 9.79
N GLU A 405 -12.96 -23.38 9.78
CA GLU A 405 -12.14 -23.38 10.98
C GLU A 405 -12.56 -22.23 11.94
N ALA A 406 -12.88 -21.05 11.40
CA ALA A 406 -13.36 -19.88 12.14
C ALA A 406 -14.72 -20.13 12.79
N ALA A 407 -15.66 -20.74 12.07
CA ALA A 407 -16.95 -21.13 12.60
C ALA A 407 -16.80 -22.11 13.76
N SER A 408 -16.01 -23.18 13.56
CA SER A 408 -15.77 -24.19 14.60
C SER A 408 -15.11 -23.59 15.85
N SER A 409 -14.14 -22.69 15.66
CA SER A 409 -13.49 -21.98 16.76
C SER A 409 -14.47 -21.07 17.50
N LEU A 410 -15.28 -20.30 16.75
CA LEU A 410 -16.26 -19.38 17.31
C LEU A 410 -17.31 -20.12 18.15
N ASP A 411 -17.90 -21.19 17.63
CA ASP A 411 -18.84 -22.06 18.37
C ASP A 411 -18.21 -22.56 19.67
N GLN A 412 -16.99 -23.08 19.57
CA GLN A 412 -16.26 -23.59 20.72
C GLN A 412 -16.00 -22.49 21.77
N GLN A 413 -15.61 -21.27 21.35
CA GLN A 413 -15.39 -20.17 22.29
C GLN A 413 -16.68 -19.73 22.98
N VAL A 414 -17.82 -19.72 22.27
CA VAL A 414 -19.12 -19.36 22.85
C VAL A 414 -19.55 -20.38 23.92
N GLU A 415 -19.38 -21.68 23.67
CA GLU A 415 -19.69 -22.72 24.65
C GLU A 415 -18.83 -22.60 25.92
N PHE A 416 -17.54 -22.31 25.75
CA PHE A 416 -16.66 -22.11 26.89
C PHE A 416 -16.90 -20.80 27.64
N LEU A 417 -17.53 -19.81 27.03
CA LEU A 417 -17.85 -18.54 27.71
C LEU A 417 -18.88 -18.74 28.84
N ALA A 418 -19.76 -19.74 28.70
CA ALA A 418 -20.71 -20.12 29.75
C ALA A 418 -20.06 -20.83 30.94
N GLN A 419 -18.81 -21.29 30.78
CA GLN A 419 -18.06 -21.96 31.84
C GLN A 419 -17.38 -20.92 32.73
N GLY A 420 -17.32 -21.20 34.03
CA GLY A 420 -16.54 -20.39 34.96
C GLY A 420 -15.06 -20.43 34.61
N GLY A 421 -14.34 -19.36 34.93
CA GLY A 421 -12.91 -19.24 34.64
C GLY A 421 -12.29 -18.04 35.33
N THR A 422 -10.99 -17.85 35.10
CA THR A 422 -10.31 -16.65 35.58
C THR A 422 -10.84 -15.43 34.81
N LYS A 423 -10.96 -14.28 35.49
CA LYS A 423 -11.43 -13.03 34.86
C LYS A 423 -10.65 -12.74 33.57
N LYS A 424 -9.33 -12.90 33.61
CA LYS A 424 -8.43 -12.69 32.47
C LYS A 424 -8.75 -13.59 31.27
N VAL A 425 -8.95 -14.88 31.50
CA VAL A 425 -9.26 -15.85 30.43
C VAL A 425 -10.63 -15.56 29.83
N LEU A 426 -11.63 -15.26 30.66
CA LEU A 426 -12.99 -14.99 30.19
C LEU A 426 -13.06 -13.69 29.38
N PHE A 427 -12.39 -12.62 29.82
CA PHE A 427 -12.33 -11.36 29.07
C PHE A 427 -11.58 -11.53 27.74
N ALA A 428 -10.46 -12.26 27.72
CA ALA A 428 -9.76 -12.61 26.48
C ALA A 428 -10.66 -13.40 25.52
N ARG A 429 -11.43 -14.36 26.04
CA ARG A 429 -12.39 -15.15 25.26
C ARG A 429 -13.51 -14.29 24.67
N ALA A 430 -14.05 -13.36 25.44
CA ALA A 430 -15.03 -12.39 24.96
C ALA A 430 -14.47 -11.53 23.81
N ALA A 431 -13.22 -11.06 23.91
CA ALA A 431 -12.55 -10.33 22.83
C ALA A 431 -12.38 -11.19 21.56
N ILE A 432 -11.99 -12.46 21.71
CA ILE A 432 -11.87 -13.40 20.60
C ILE A 432 -13.21 -13.63 19.88
N ILE A 433 -14.31 -13.85 20.63
CA ILE A 433 -15.65 -14.06 20.06
C ILE A 433 -16.05 -12.85 19.22
N ARG A 434 -15.88 -11.63 19.75
CA ARG A 434 -16.19 -10.38 19.05
C ARG A 434 -15.38 -10.27 17.76
N ARG A 435 -14.05 -10.45 17.84
CA ARG A 435 -13.14 -10.38 16.70
C ARG A 435 -13.49 -11.41 15.62
N LEU A 436 -13.63 -12.69 15.98
CA LEU A 436 -13.93 -13.76 15.03
C LEU A 436 -15.29 -13.55 14.35
N SER A 437 -16.30 -13.07 15.08
CA SER A 437 -17.61 -12.79 14.48
C SER A 437 -17.52 -11.71 13.41
N LEU A 438 -16.78 -10.62 13.67
CA LEU A 438 -16.57 -9.54 12.72
C LEU A 438 -15.70 -9.97 11.53
N GLU A 439 -14.65 -10.77 11.76
CA GLU A 439 -13.77 -11.28 10.70
C GLU A 439 -14.50 -12.29 9.79
N ILE A 440 -15.35 -13.16 10.35
CA ILE A 440 -16.26 -14.04 9.60
C ILE A 440 -17.19 -13.20 8.72
N ASN A 441 -17.86 -12.19 9.28
CA ASN A 441 -18.73 -11.30 8.51
C ASN A 441 -17.98 -10.63 7.35
N ALA A 442 -16.80 -10.07 7.62
CA ALA A 442 -15.96 -9.41 6.62
C ALA A 442 -15.54 -10.39 5.50
N ARG A 443 -15.17 -11.63 5.86
CA ARG A 443 -14.79 -12.69 4.91
C ARG A 443 -15.98 -13.18 4.08
N VAL A 444 -17.14 -13.42 4.69
CA VAL A 444 -18.38 -13.79 3.98
C VAL A 444 -18.77 -12.67 3.02
N CYS A 445 -18.70 -11.41 3.46
CA CYS A 445 -18.91 -10.25 2.61
C CYS A 445 -17.97 -10.28 1.41
N TRP A 446 -16.66 -10.41 1.62
CA TRP A 446 -15.67 -10.47 0.55
C TRP A 446 -15.97 -11.55 -0.50
N LEU A 447 -16.42 -12.73 -0.06
CA LEU A 447 -16.73 -13.87 -0.93
C LEU A 447 -18.12 -13.80 -1.56
N SER A 448 -18.99 -12.90 -1.10
CA SER A 448 -20.36 -12.74 -1.62
C SER A 448 -20.38 -12.26 -3.07
N ALA A 449 -21.42 -12.67 -3.81
CA ALA A 449 -21.63 -12.22 -5.20
C ALA A 449 -21.66 -10.68 -5.33
N LYS A 450 -22.19 -9.97 -4.33
CA LYS A 450 -22.24 -8.50 -4.31
C LYS A 450 -20.84 -7.88 -4.36
N TRP A 451 -19.92 -8.38 -3.54
CA TRP A 451 -18.55 -7.83 -3.49
C TRP A 451 -17.69 -8.31 -4.65
N GLN A 452 -17.89 -9.54 -5.13
CA GLN A 452 -17.28 -10.02 -6.36
C GLN A 452 -17.73 -9.20 -7.59
N GLN A 453 -19.00 -8.76 -7.62
CA GLN A 453 -19.48 -7.82 -8.62
C GLN A 453 -18.79 -6.46 -8.49
N ARG A 454 -18.68 -5.90 -7.27
CA ARG A 454 -17.95 -4.64 -7.03
C ARG A 454 -16.50 -4.71 -7.50
N PHE A 455 -15.81 -5.82 -7.21
CA PHE A 455 -14.45 -6.07 -7.68
C PHE A 455 -14.36 -6.12 -9.21
N SER A 456 -15.34 -6.76 -9.86
CA SER A 456 -15.41 -6.82 -11.32
C SER A 456 -15.70 -5.45 -11.95
N ASP A 457 -16.68 -4.71 -11.41
CA ASP A 457 -17.04 -3.35 -11.82
C ASP A 457 -15.87 -2.36 -11.64
N ALA A 458 -15.09 -2.53 -10.57
CA ALA A 458 -13.92 -1.70 -10.29
C ALA A 458 -12.83 -1.81 -11.37
N LYS A 459 -12.66 -2.98 -12.00
CA LYS A 459 -11.75 -3.16 -13.14
C LYS A 459 -12.13 -2.31 -14.36
N TYR A 460 -13.41 -1.94 -14.47
CA TYR A 460 -13.94 -1.06 -15.50
C TYR A 460 -14.12 0.39 -15.00
N ARG A 461 -13.52 0.73 -13.85
CA ARG A 461 -13.57 2.06 -13.22
C ARG A 461 -14.99 2.56 -12.96
N LYS A 462 -15.93 1.66 -12.70
CA LYS A 462 -17.28 2.02 -12.29
C LYS A 462 -17.30 2.21 -10.78
N LYS A 463 -17.48 3.46 -10.34
CA LYS A 463 -17.47 3.85 -8.92
C LYS A 463 -18.69 3.29 -8.19
N ALA A 464 -18.46 2.45 -7.18
CA ALA A 464 -19.48 2.01 -6.25
C ALA A 464 -19.70 3.02 -5.11
N GLN A 465 -20.87 2.96 -4.47
CA GLN A 465 -21.13 3.72 -3.25
C GLN A 465 -20.19 3.26 -2.13
N VAL A 466 -19.61 4.23 -1.42
CA VAL A 466 -18.74 4.01 -0.25
C VAL A 466 -19.50 3.18 0.79
N ALA A 467 -18.92 2.05 1.17
CA ALA A 467 -19.45 1.15 2.18
C ALA A 467 -19.05 1.62 3.59
N ASN A 468 -19.89 1.33 4.58
CA ASN A 468 -19.58 1.57 5.98
C ASN A 468 -18.71 0.43 6.54
N VAL A 469 -17.45 0.42 6.13
CA VAL A 469 -16.42 -0.56 6.53
C VAL A 469 -15.14 0.17 6.91
N MET A 470 -14.24 -0.49 7.64
CA MET A 470 -13.02 0.08 8.18
C MET A 470 -12.10 0.64 7.10
N GLY A 471 -12.00 -0.02 5.94
CA GLY A 471 -11.11 0.39 4.87
C GLY A 471 -9.65 0.01 5.11
N ALA A 472 -8.74 0.58 4.33
CA ALA A 472 -7.32 0.22 4.40
C ALA A 472 -6.37 1.36 3.99
N PHE A 473 -5.14 1.29 4.52
CA PHE A 473 -4.02 2.10 4.05
C PHE A 473 -3.35 1.44 2.84
N THR A 474 -2.91 2.22 1.87
CA THR A 474 -2.03 1.71 0.80
C THR A 474 -1.06 2.77 0.31
N GLU A 475 0.11 2.35 -0.16
CA GLU A 475 1.08 3.18 -0.89
C GLU A 475 1.05 2.85 -2.39
N ASN A 476 0.34 1.78 -2.79
CA ASN A 476 0.23 1.33 -4.16
C ASN A 476 -0.97 2.01 -4.83
N LEU A 477 -0.72 2.69 -5.94
CA LEU A 477 -1.74 3.42 -6.68
C LEU A 477 -2.79 2.49 -7.31
N GLU A 478 -2.42 1.26 -7.71
CA GLU A 478 -3.37 0.28 -8.26
C GLU A 478 -4.32 -0.25 -7.20
N GLU A 479 -3.82 -0.49 -5.99
CA GLU A 479 -4.66 -0.87 -4.85
C GLU A 479 -5.59 0.28 -4.45
N ALA A 480 -5.10 1.52 -4.46
CA ALA A 480 -5.92 2.70 -4.20
C ALA A 480 -7.05 2.85 -5.23
N ASP A 481 -6.73 2.69 -6.52
CA ASP A 481 -7.70 2.71 -7.63
C ASP A 481 -8.77 1.63 -7.47
N LEU A 482 -8.35 0.41 -7.16
CA LEU A 482 -9.24 -0.72 -6.92
C LEU A 482 -10.19 -0.46 -5.74
N LEU A 483 -9.63 -0.12 -4.57
CA LEU A 483 -10.42 0.09 -3.34
C LEU A 483 -11.41 1.24 -3.49
N PHE A 484 -10.98 2.35 -4.11
CA PHE A 484 -11.83 3.50 -4.38
C PHE A 484 -13.03 3.12 -5.24
N HIS A 485 -12.82 2.43 -6.36
CA HIS A 485 -13.91 2.04 -7.25
C HIS A 485 -14.80 0.94 -6.65
N MET A 486 -14.26 0.07 -5.79
CA MET A 486 -15.05 -0.87 -4.99
C MET A 486 -15.91 -0.19 -3.92
N GLY A 487 -15.70 1.11 -3.66
CA GLY A 487 -16.35 1.85 -2.59
C GLY A 487 -15.86 1.42 -1.21
N ILE A 488 -14.60 0.99 -1.09
CA ILE A 488 -13.96 0.72 0.19
C ILE A 488 -13.20 2.00 0.59
N PRO A 489 -13.36 2.51 1.83
CA PRO A 489 -12.57 3.65 2.30
C PRO A 489 -11.08 3.36 2.16
N VAL A 490 -10.34 4.29 1.56
CA VAL A 490 -8.91 4.12 1.30
C VAL A 490 -8.12 5.34 1.71
N TRP A 491 -6.98 5.09 2.35
CA TRP A 491 -6.00 6.12 2.71
C TRP A 491 -4.70 5.87 1.95
N ARG A 492 -4.40 6.73 0.97
CA ARG A 492 -3.13 6.73 0.26
C ARG A 492 -2.07 7.35 1.17
N VAL A 493 -1.03 6.58 1.44
CA VAL A 493 0.15 6.99 2.21
C VAL A 493 1.29 7.20 1.21
N THR A 494 1.95 8.35 1.22
CA THR A 494 3.11 8.59 0.36
C THR A 494 4.02 9.66 0.95
N GLN A 495 5.27 9.70 0.51
CA GLN A 495 6.15 10.84 0.81
C GLN A 495 5.63 12.09 0.12
N LYS A 496 5.72 13.25 0.78
CA LYS A 496 5.23 14.53 0.21
C LYS A 496 5.85 14.83 -1.16
N ASP A 497 7.13 14.48 -1.36
CA ASP A 497 7.86 14.77 -2.60
C ASP A 497 7.36 13.96 -3.80
N ARG A 498 6.56 12.92 -3.55
CA ARG A 498 5.90 12.13 -4.59
C ARG A 498 4.49 12.63 -4.91
N LEU A 499 4.01 13.66 -4.21
CA LEU A 499 2.73 14.26 -4.54
C LEU A 499 2.87 15.16 -5.77
N PRO A 500 1.90 15.12 -6.69
CA PRO A 500 1.79 16.12 -7.74
C PRO A 500 1.70 17.53 -7.14
N PRO A 501 2.27 18.55 -7.78
CA PRO A 501 2.26 19.93 -7.27
C PRO A 501 0.83 20.45 -7.11
N MET A 502 -0.03 20.15 -8.09
CA MET A 502 -1.44 20.54 -8.10
C MET A 502 -2.34 19.50 -7.44
N GLN A 503 -1.86 18.80 -6.40
CA GLN A 503 -2.65 17.81 -5.67
C GLN A 503 -3.90 18.49 -5.06
N ARG A 504 -5.08 18.12 -5.55
CA ARG A 504 -6.34 18.57 -4.96
C ARG A 504 -6.52 17.95 -3.57
N ILE A 505 -6.66 18.80 -2.57
CA ILE A 505 -7.03 18.44 -1.19
C ILE A 505 -8.15 19.40 -0.78
N ASP A 506 -9.35 18.88 -0.53
CA ASP A 506 -10.50 19.73 -0.24
C ASP A 506 -10.53 20.19 1.22
N HIS A 507 -10.10 19.34 2.17
CA HIS A 507 -10.05 19.65 3.60
C HIS A 507 -8.85 19.03 4.31
N VAL A 508 -8.43 19.67 5.42
CA VAL A 508 -7.31 19.23 6.27
C VAL A 508 -7.80 18.99 7.69
N PRO A 509 -8.41 17.82 7.98
CA PRO A 509 -8.87 17.52 9.33
C PRO A 509 -7.70 17.07 10.23
N PRO A 510 -7.88 17.11 11.56
CA PRO A 510 -7.00 16.41 12.50
C PRO A 510 -6.90 14.93 12.14
N VAL A 511 -5.70 14.38 12.25
CA VAL A 511 -5.45 12.96 12.00
C VAL A 511 -5.73 12.17 13.27
N ILE A 512 -6.62 11.17 13.18
CA ILE A 512 -6.95 10.24 14.25
C ILE A 512 -5.71 9.40 14.57
N LYS A 513 -5.28 9.46 15.83
CA LYS A 513 -4.19 8.66 16.40
C LYS A 513 -4.41 8.46 17.90
N GLU A 514 -3.67 7.53 18.49
CA GLU A 514 -3.59 7.38 19.94
C GLU A 514 -3.08 8.69 20.57
N ASP A 515 -3.78 9.17 21.59
CA ASP A 515 -3.41 10.37 22.33
C ASP A 515 -2.37 10.09 23.43
N SER A 516 -1.97 11.14 24.17
CA SER A 516 -0.99 10.99 25.26
C SER A 516 -1.49 10.18 26.46
N PHE A 517 -2.80 9.90 26.54
CA PHE A 517 -3.43 9.11 27.59
C PHE A 517 -3.65 7.66 27.17
N GLY A 518 -3.25 7.29 25.94
CA GLY A 518 -3.50 5.97 25.39
C GLY A 518 -4.96 5.78 24.99
N MET A 519 -5.65 6.83 24.59
CA MET A 519 -7.02 6.77 24.07
C MET A 519 -7.03 7.03 22.57
N LEU A 520 -7.86 6.28 21.86
CA LEU A 520 -8.11 6.48 20.43
C LEU A 520 -9.58 6.86 20.23
N PHE A 521 -9.79 8.04 19.64
CA PHE A 521 -11.12 8.58 19.33
C PHE A 521 -11.45 8.37 17.85
N CYS A 522 -12.36 7.45 17.56
CA CYS A 522 -12.86 7.18 16.21
C CYS A 522 -13.73 8.34 15.71
N SER A 523 -13.97 8.38 14.40
CA SER A 523 -14.68 9.48 13.72
C SER A 523 -16.14 9.66 14.14
N ASP A 524 -16.77 8.62 14.68
CA ASP A 524 -18.14 8.62 15.21
C ASP A 524 -18.20 8.92 16.73
N GLY A 525 -17.06 9.23 17.35
CA GLY A 525 -16.93 9.41 18.79
C GLY A 525 -16.84 8.11 19.59
N PHE A 526 -16.72 6.95 18.93
CA PHE A 526 -16.35 5.72 19.60
C PHE A 526 -14.94 5.85 20.19
N MET A 527 -14.74 5.34 21.40
CA MET A 527 -13.50 5.52 22.16
C MET A 527 -12.92 4.15 22.47
N VAL A 528 -11.63 3.98 22.18
CA VAL A 528 -10.87 2.73 22.30
C VAL A 528 -9.73 2.93 23.29
N ASP A 529 -9.60 2.05 24.29
CA ASP A 529 -8.57 2.14 25.33
C ASP A 529 -7.29 1.42 24.90
N CYS A 530 -6.33 2.19 24.39
CA CYS A 530 -5.06 1.68 23.87
C CYS A 530 -4.00 1.51 24.97
N ARG A 531 -4.32 1.74 26.25
CA ARG A 531 -3.36 1.61 27.36
C ARG A 531 -2.92 0.16 27.56
N ASP A 532 -1.68 0.01 28.00
CA ASP A 532 -1.17 -1.29 28.41
C ASP A 532 -1.90 -1.79 29.66
N ALA A 533 -2.05 -3.11 29.79
CA ALA A 533 -2.41 -3.72 31.05
C ALA A 533 -1.33 -3.46 32.11
N ASP A 534 -1.66 -3.61 33.39
CA ASP A 534 -0.71 -3.53 34.49
C ASP A 534 -0.52 -4.91 35.17
N PRO A 535 0.65 -5.56 35.06
CA PRO A 535 1.82 -5.15 34.26
C PRO A 535 1.60 -5.34 32.74
N PRO A 536 2.37 -4.65 31.88
CA PRO A 536 2.23 -4.75 30.43
C PRO A 536 2.41 -6.18 29.91
N HIS A 537 1.60 -6.54 28.90
CA HIS A 537 1.79 -7.79 28.18
C HIS A 537 3.08 -7.77 27.35
N LYS A 538 3.65 -8.95 27.10
CA LYS A 538 4.82 -9.08 26.23
C LYS A 538 4.52 -8.57 24.82
N ILE A 539 5.52 -7.98 24.18
CA ILE A 539 5.49 -7.69 22.74
C ILE A 539 5.51 -9.02 22.01
N ILE A 540 4.52 -9.23 21.14
CA ILE A 540 4.38 -10.48 20.37
C ILE A 540 4.86 -10.32 18.92
N TYR A 541 4.96 -9.09 18.43
CA TYR A 541 5.52 -8.76 17.14
C TYR A 541 6.11 -7.35 17.16
N GLU A 542 7.27 -7.19 16.53
CA GLU A 542 7.91 -5.90 16.29
C GLU A 542 8.42 -5.86 14.85
N GLY A 543 7.92 -4.91 14.06
CA GLY A 543 8.27 -4.84 12.64
C GLY A 543 7.30 -4.00 11.81
N PHE A 544 7.37 -4.16 10.48
CA PHE A 544 6.52 -3.42 9.56
C PHE A 544 5.08 -3.96 9.55
N PRO A 545 4.07 -3.09 9.36
CA PRO A 545 2.65 -3.46 9.43
C PRO A 545 2.17 -4.29 8.23
N ARG A 546 2.86 -4.25 7.09
CA ARG A 546 2.48 -5.03 5.88
C ARG A 546 2.84 -6.52 5.92
N LYS A 547 3.48 -6.95 7.00
CA LYS A 547 3.97 -8.31 7.14
C LYS A 547 2.88 -9.21 7.72
N PRO A 548 2.49 -10.33 7.06
CA PRO A 548 1.46 -11.23 7.58
C PRO A 548 1.83 -11.82 8.95
N GLU A 549 3.13 -11.86 9.28
CA GLU A 549 3.66 -12.30 10.56
C GLU A 549 3.06 -11.56 11.78
N HIS A 550 2.68 -10.28 11.62
CA HIS A 550 2.13 -9.53 12.75
C HIS A 550 0.77 -10.08 13.17
N TYR A 551 -0.09 -10.38 12.19
CA TYR A 551 -1.39 -10.94 12.46
C TYR A 551 -1.34 -12.41 12.89
N LEU A 552 -0.37 -13.16 12.36
CA LEU A 552 -0.07 -14.51 12.85
C LEU A 552 0.27 -14.50 14.34
N SER A 553 1.08 -13.52 14.75
CA SER A 553 1.47 -13.34 16.14
C SER A 553 0.26 -13.02 17.03
N ILE A 554 -0.63 -12.13 16.56
CA ILE A 554 -1.93 -11.81 17.19
C ILE A 554 -2.77 -13.07 17.42
N ALA A 555 -2.98 -13.87 16.36
CA ALA A 555 -3.81 -15.07 16.42
C ALA A 555 -3.20 -16.12 17.36
N SER A 556 -1.90 -16.40 17.23
CA SER A 556 -1.18 -17.34 18.09
C SER A 556 -1.18 -16.90 19.57
N TYR A 557 -1.02 -15.60 19.84
CA TYR A 557 -1.05 -15.11 21.20
C TYR A 557 -2.44 -15.21 21.82
N MET A 558 -3.49 -14.82 21.10
CA MET A 558 -4.89 -14.99 21.54
C MET A 558 -5.21 -16.44 21.89
N GLN A 559 -4.76 -17.38 21.08
CA GLN A 559 -4.90 -18.82 21.33
C GLN A 559 -4.24 -19.24 22.64
N SER A 560 -3.00 -18.78 22.86
CA SER A 560 -2.24 -19.09 24.07
C SER A 560 -2.91 -18.56 25.35
N LEU A 561 -3.70 -17.49 25.25
CA LEU A 561 -4.42 -16.90 26.39
C LEU A 561 -5.65 -17.71 26.80
N VAL A 562 -6.37 -18.32 25.86
CA VAL A 562 -7.58 -19.09 26.17
C VAL A 562 -7.32 -20.58 26.37
N GLY A 563 -6.10 -21.05 26.08
CA GLY A 563 -5.56 -22.28 26.63
C GLY A 563 -6.44 -23.51 26.41
N LEU A 564 -6.84 -23.79 25.16
CA LEU A 564 -7.11 -25.17 24.77
C LEU A 564 -5.76 -25.87 24.87
N GLY A 565 -5.60 -26.77 25.83
CA GLY A 565 -4.29 -27.34 26.19
C GLY A 565 -3.51 -27.88 24.99
N GLU A 566 -2.54 -27.11 24.51
CA GLU A 566 -1.47 -27.62 23.65
C GLU A 566 -0.49 -28.38 24.55
N ASP A 567 -0.68 -29.69 24.64
CA ASP A 567 0.45 -30.58 24.42
C ASP A 567 0.66 -30.62 22.90
N GLU A 568 1.71 -29.94 22.43
CA GLU A 568 2.17 -29.73 21.05
C GLU A 568 2.25 -30.99 20.14
N THR A 569 1.84 -32.17 20.60
CA THR A 569 2.09 -33.44 19.92
C THR A 569 0.88 -34.27 19.55
N THR A 570 -0.36 -33.98 19.97
CA THR A 570 -1.40 -35.04 19.91
C THR A 570 -2.82 -34.73 19.44
N MET A 571 -3.22 -33.48 19.15
CA MET A 571 -4.56 -33.24 18.57
C MET A 571 -4.51 -32.23 17.42
N GLY A 572 -4.95 -32.69 16.25
CA GLY A 572 -4.89 -31.97 14.97
C GLY A 572 -5.95 -30.88 14.75
N SER A 573 -6.52 -30.29 15.80
CA SER A 573 -7.34 -29.07 15.61
C SER A 573 -6.40 -27.86 15.61
N LYS A 574 -5.78 -27.62 14.46
CA LYS A 574 -5.21 -26.30 14.18
C LYS A 574 -6.36 -25.30 14.28
N TRP A 575 -6.13 -24.20 14.99
CA TRP A 575 -7.03 -23.07 14.87
C TRP A 575 -7.22 -22.71 13.39
N PRO A 576 -8.31 -22.01 13.03
CA PRO A 576 -8.32 -21.19 11.83
C PRO A 576 -7.02 -20.43 11.83
N HIS A 577 -6.12 -20.88 10.98
CA HIS A 577 -5.11 -20.03 10.48
C HIS A 577 -5.94 -18.91 9.85
N SER A 578 -6.10 -17.79 10.56
CA SER A 578 -6.55 -16.54 9.92
C SER A 578 -5.82 -16.46 8.59
N THR A 579 -6.41 -15.92 7.53
CA THR A 579 -5.83 -15.97 6.17
C THR A 579 -4.37 -15.46 6.09
N LEU A 580 -3.94 -14.84 7.19
CA LEU A 580 -2.64 -14.41 7.65
C LEU A 580 -1.61 -15.53 7.88
N ALA A 581 -2.01 -16.78 8.13
CA ALA A 581 -1.14 -17.95 7.97
C ALA A 581 -1.24 -18.40 6.51
N VAL A 582 -0.21 -18.00 5.77
CA VAL A 582 0.15 -18.56 4.47
C VAL A 582 0.24 -20.08 4.62
N SER A 583 -0.87 -20.77 4.40
CA SER A 583 -0.78 -22.10 3.81
C SER A 583 -0.16 -21.86 2.43
N LYS A 584 0.89 -22.60 2.10
CA LYS A 584 1.41 -22.72 0.74
C LYS A 584 0.31 -23.31 -0.14
N ALA A 585 -0.71 -22.53 -0.46
CA ALA A 585 -1.69 -22.86 -1.47
C ALA A 585 -1.02 -22.58 -2.81
N ALA A 586 -0.36 -23.61 -3.34
CA ALA A 586 -0.07 -23.66 -4.75
C ALA A 586 -1.41 -23.58 -5.51
N GLY A 587 -1.57 -22.53 -6.31
CA GLY A 587 -2.49 -22.51 -7.44
C GLY A 587 -3.86 -21.88 -7.19
N LEU A 588 -3.94 -20.55 -7.23
CA LEU A 588 -5.02 -19.81 -7.88
C LEU A 588 -4.49 -18.46 -8.38
N THR A 589 -3.61 -18.50 -9.38
CA THR A 589 -3.39 -17.36 -10.30
C THR A 589 -4.32 -17.54 -11.51
N PRO A 590 -5.05 -16.51 -11.97
CA PRO A 590 -5.66 -16.53 -13.29
C PRO A 590 -4.57 -16.31 -14.34
N SER A 591 -3.91 -17.39 -14.75
CA SER A 591 -2.98 -17.39 -15.88
C SER A 591 -3.77 -17.47 -17.19
N ILE A 592 -4.04 -16.32 -17.81
CA ILE A 592 -4.26 -16.21 -19.25
C ILE A 592 -2.98 -15.61 -19.83
N LEU A 593 -2.50 -16.20 -20.94
CA LEU A 593 -1.24 -15.98 -21.68
C LEU A 593 -0.04 -16.81 -21.23
N ARG A 594 0.04 -18.05 -21.74
CA ARG A 594 1.03 -18.44 -22.76
C ARG A 594 0.80 -19.88 -23.22
N ASP A 595 0.58 -20.04 -24.52
CA ASP A 595 0.79 -21.28 -25.26
C ASP A 595 2.25 -21.71 -25.17
N ALA A 596 2.50 -22.99 -24.90
CA ALA A 596 3.15 -23.92 -25.83
C ALA A 596 3.80 -25.12 -25.11
N THR A 597 3.67 -26.27 -25.80
CA THR A 597 4.48 -27.50 -25.73
C THR A 597 4.27 -28.49 -24.59
N VAL A 598 3.41 -29.45 -24.92
CA VAL A 598 3.32 -30.82 -24.44
C VAL A 598 4.68 -31.53 -24.50
N THR A 599 5.14 -32.07 -23.36
CA THR A 599 6.07 -33.22 -23.34
C THR A 599 5.66 -34.21 -22.25
N ALA A 600 5.69 -35.49 -22.64
CA ALA A 600 5.16 -36.65 -21.96
C ALA A 600 5.78 -36.97 -20.59
N SER A 601 4.95 -37.51 -19.70
CA SER A 601 5.32 -38.15 -18.43
C SER A 601 5.73 -39.62 -18.65
N PRO A 602 6.80 -40.12 -17.97
CA PRO A 602 6.98 -41.53 -17.76
C PRO A 602 6.51 -41.96 -16.34
N ARG A 603 5.60 -42.93 -16.39
CA ARG A 603 5.26 -44.01 -15.44
C ARG A 603 5.92 -44.04 -14.05
N MET A 604 5.02 -44.22 -13.08
CA MET A 604 5.20 -44.66 -11.70
C MET A 604 6.17 -45.84 -11.53
N SER A 605 6.94 -45.81 -10.43
CA SER A 605 7.60 -46.97 -9.82
C SER A 605 7.07 -47.13 -8.37
N PRO A 606 6.72 -48.35 -7.92
CA PRO A 606 6.14 -48.58 -6.60
C PRO A 606 7.19 -48.90 -5.52
N TYR A 607 7.00 -48.32 -4.33
CA TYR A 607 7.54 -48.69 -3.01
C TYR A 607 9.07 -48.78 -2.83
N VAL A 608 9.66 -47.71 -2.28
CA VAL A 608 10.89 -47.79 -1.47
C VAL A 608 10.54 -47.58 0.00
N ARG A 609 10.62 -48.63 0.80
CA ARG A 609 10.54 -48.55 2.27
C ARG A 609 11.81 -47.86 2.79
N SER A 610 11.71 -46.60 3.20
CA SER A 610 12.80 -45.94 3.92
C SER A 610 12.80 -46.38 5.40
N SER A 611 13.97 -46.81 5.88
CA SER A 611 14.20 -47.18 7.27
C SER A 611 14.10 -45.96 8.18
N ARG A 612 13.18 -45.98 9.16
CA ARG A 612 13.04 -44.93 10.19
C ARG A 612 14.31 -44.89 11.05
N LYS A 613 15.07 -43.80 10.97
CA LYS A 613 16.10 -43.45 11.95
C LYS A 613 15.44 -43.23 13.32
N HIS A 614 15.94 -43.93 14.34
CA HIS A 614 15.53 -43.76 15.73
C HIS A 614 15.71 -42.29 16.16
N ARG A 615 14.61 -41.59 16.44
CA ARG A 615 14.61 -40.26 17.04
C ARG A 615 14.91 -40.44 18.54
N PRO A 616 15.85 -39.68 19.13
CA PRO A 616 16.11 -39.76 20.57
C PRO A 616 14.83 -39.45 21.35
N THR A 617 14.50 -40.32 22.31
CA THR A 617 13.35 -40.14 23.20
C THR A 617 13.56 -38.86 24.00
N PRO A 618 12.61 -37.91 24.01
CA PRO A 618 12.75 -36.68 24.78
C PRO A 618 12.94 -37.01 26.27
N PRO A 619 13.70 -36.19 27.01
CA PRO A 619 13.91 -36.39 28.44
C PRO A 619 12.56 -36.48 29.16
N LYS A 620 12.41 -37.48 30.04
CA LYS A 620 11.21 -37.64 30.87
C LYS A 620 11.02 -36.36 31.71
N LYS A 621 9.99 -35.57 31.40
CA LYS A 621 9.61 -34.39 32.20
C LYS A 621 9.30 -34.83 33.64
N ASN A 622 9.83 -34.09 34.62
CA ASN A 622 9.54 -34.33 36.03
C ASN A 622 8.05 -34.03 36.31
N PRO A 623 7.25 -35.01 36.76
CA PRO A 623 5.80 -34.85 36.93
C PRO A 623 5.42 -33.97 38.13
N PHE A 624 6.38 -33.58 38.97
CA PHE A 624 6.16 -32.77 40.18
C PHE A 624 6.52 -31.30 39.99
N ILE A 625 6.93 -30.87 38.80
CA ILE A 625 7.15 -29.45 38.52
C ILE A 625 5.79 -28.77 38.35
N VAL A 626 5.50 -27.76 39.18
CA VAL A 626 4.30 -26.93 39.06
C VAL A 626 4.26 -26.31 37.66
N ILE A 627 3.13 -26.51 36.99
CA ILE A 627 2.90 -25.92 35.67
C ILE A 627 2.68 -24.43 35.86
N SER A 628 3.75 -23.63 35.68
CA SER A 628 3.65 -22.18 35.61
C SER A 628 3.05 -21.78 34.27
N ARG A 629 1.72 -21.60 34.23
CA ARG A 629 1.00 -21.03 33.08
C ARG A 629 0.15 -19.86 33.55
N PRO A 630 0.06 -18.75 32.79
CA PRO A 630 -0.77 -17.60 33.15
C PRO A 630 -2.27 -17.93 33.28
N THR A 631 -2.69 -19.06 32.69
CA THR A 631 -4.07 -19.54 32.66
C THR A 631 -4.38 -20.54 33.76
N VAL A 632 -3.37 -21.10 34.41
CA VAL A 632 -3.52 -22.02 35.53
C VAL A 632 -3.31 -21.21 36.81
N PRO A 633 -4.22 -21.28 37.79
CA PRO A 633 -4.01 -20.66 39.10
C PRO A 633 -2.59 -20.96 39.61
N PRO A 634 -1.83 -19.99 40.14
CA PRO A 634 -0.59 -20.31 40.82
C PRO A 634 -0.90 -21.34 41.90
N ALA A 635 -0.07 -22.38 42.00
CA ALA A 635 -0.22 -23.36 43.07
C ALA A 635 -0.15 -22.62 44.41
N LEU A 636 -0.99 -23.02 45.37
CA LEU A 636 -0.85 -22.53 46.74
C LEU A 636 0.59 -22.75 47.19
N GLU A 637 1.17 -21.78 47.90
CA GLU A 637 2.60 -21.82 48.25
C GLU A 637 2.98 -23.10 49.00
N SER A 638 2.10 -23.58 49.89
CA SER A 638 2.23 -24.86 50.58
C SER A 638 2.22 -26.06 49.62
N TRP A 639 1.42 -26.00 48.56
CA TRP A 639 1.33 -27.05 47.53
C TRP A 639 2.55 -27.05 46.61
N GLU A 640 3.04 -25.87 46.22
CA GLU A 640 4.28 -25.73 45.46
C GLU A 640 5.49 -26.24 46.24
N GLN A 641 5.59 -25.88 47.53
CA GLN A 641 6.63 -26.40 48.42
C GLN A 641 6.54 -27.92 48.57
N ALA A 642 5.33 -28.48 48.77
CA ALA A 642 5.13 -29.93 48.86
C ALA A 642 5.52 -30.65 47.56
N LEU A 643 5.13 -30.12 46.40
CA LEU A 643 5.50 -30.67 45.09
C LEU A 643 7.00 -30.58 44.84
N LYS A 644 7.65 -29.49 45.25
CA LYS A 644 9.11 -29.34 45.15
C LYS A 644 9.84 -30.34 46.06
N LEU A 645 9.38 -30.53 47.30
CA LEU A 645 9.92 -31.55 48.20
C LEU A 645 9.75 -32.97 47.62
N LEU A 646 8.59 -33.28 47.03
CA LEU A 646 8.34 -34.56 46.35
C LEU A 646 9.16 -34.75 45.07
N ALA A 647 9.43 -33.66 44.34
CA ALA A 647 10.29 -33.62 43.18
C ALA A 647 11.74 -33.93 43.57
N ASP A 648 12.25 -33.23 44.57
CA ASP A 648 13.61 -33.38 45.09
C ASP A 648 13.79 -34.78 45.70
N TYR A 649 12.83 -35.27 46.48
CA TYR A 649 12.81 -36.63 47.02
C TYR A 649 12.87 -37.70 45.91
N ASN A 650 12.10 -37.54 44.82
CA ASN A 650 12.15 -38.45 43.68
C ASN A 650 13.47 -38.37 42.89
N GLN A 651 14.13 -37.21 42.87
CA GLN A 651 15.40 -37.02 42.15
C GLN A 651 16.61 -37.45 42.97
N SER A 652 16.57 -37.31 44.30
CA SER A 652 17.65 -37.68 45.21
C SER A 652 17.78 -39.20 45.40
N TYR A 653 16.71 -39.97 45.16
CA TYR A 653 16.76 -41.43 45.12
C TYR A 653 17.36 -41.91 43.78
N LYS A 654 18.70 -42.02 43.71
CA LYS A 654 19.33 -42.92 42.74
C LYS A 654 18.84 -44.34 43.04
N PRO A 655 18.45 -45.15 42.04
CA PRO A 655 17.92 -46.47 42.30
C PRO A 655 19.04 -47.38 42.80
N LEU A 656 19.11 -47.57 44.12
CA LEU A 656 19.59 -48.84 44.67
C LEU A 656 18.60 -49.91 44.21
N VAL A 657 19.11 -51.08 43.84
CA VAL A 657 18.51 -52.10 42.95
C VAL A 657 17.13 -52.68 43.38
N GLN A 658 16.45 -52.18 44.41
CA GLN A 658 15.11 -52.62 44.83
C GLN A 658 14.25 -51.47 45.42
N VAL A 659 14.10 -50.34 44.71
CA VAL A 659 13.15 -49.30 45.16
C VAL A 659 11.72 -49.74 44.83
N ASP A 660 10.91 -49.89 45.87
CA ASP A 660 9.47 -50.11 45.78
C ASP A 660 8.81 -48.98 44.95
N SER A 661 8.21 -49.32 43.81
CA SER A 661 7.68 -48.35 42.83
C SER A 661 6.30 -47.77 43.20
N ARG A 662 5.91 -47.89 44.47
CA ARG A 662 4.61 -47.50 45.00
C ARG A 662 4.66 -46.07 45.57
N PHE A 663 3.57 -45.34 45.42
CA PHE A 663 3.41 -43.92 45.76
C PHE A 663 2.34 -43.76 46.86
N PHE A 664 2.54 -42.78 47.74
CA PHE A 664 1.57 -42.37 48.77
C PHE A 664 0.47 -41.44 48.25
N LEU A 665 0.72 -40.78 47.12
CA LEU A 665 -0.23 -39.88 46.45
C LEU A 665 -0.27 -40.25 44.96
N PRO A 666 -1.39 -40.03 44.26
CA PRO A 666 -1.48 -40.36 42.85
C PRO A 666 -0.47 -39.50 42.07
N PRO A 667 0.37 -40.11 41.21
CA PRO A 667 1.21 -39.31 40.32
C PRO A 667 0.33 -38.40 39.46
N ILE A 668 0.61 -37.09 39.39
CA ILE A 668 -0.19 -36.11 38.63
C ILE A 668 -0.47 -36.59 37.20
N ARG A 669 0.54 -37.18 36.55
CA ARG A 669 0.42 -37.77 35.22
C ARG A 669 -0.68 -38.82 35.08
N LYS A 670 -1.17 -39.44 36.16
CA LYS A 670 -2.27 -40.42 36.14
C LYS A 670 -3.64 -39.78 36.22
N ILE A 671 -3.72 -38.57 36.76
CA ILE A 671 -4.90 -37.72 36.70
C ILE A 671 -4.97 -37.07 35.31
N THR A 672 -3.83 -36.65 34.76
CA THR A 672 -3.75 -35.91 33.50
C THR A 672 -3.40 -36.76 32.26
N SER A 673 -3.20 -38.09 32.38
CA SER A 673 -2.75 -38.93 31.25
C SER A 673 -3.79 -39.14 30.15
N SER A 674 -5.06 -38.82 30.39
CA SER A 674 -6.11 -39.03 29.40
C SER A 674 -6.12 -37.89 28.39
N SER A 675 -6.26 -38.19 27.10
CA SER A 675 -6.51 -37.18 26.07
C SER A 675 -7.96 -36.66 26.09
N ASN A 676 -8.86 -37.35 26.81
CA ASN A 676 -10.26 -36.96 26.93
C ASN A 676 -10.46 -36.07 28.17
N PRO A 677 -10.87 -34.78 28.01
CA PRO A 677 -11.04 -33.85 29.13
C PRO A 677 -12.13 -34.28 30.11
N GLN A 678 -13.18 -34.97 29.65
CA GLN A 678 -14.21 -35.52 30.55
C GLN A 678 -13.64 -36.61 31.45
N VAL A 679 -12.74 -37.44 30.91
CA VAL A 679 -12.05 -38.46 31.70
C VAL A 679 -11.10 -37.79 32.70
N ILE A 680 -10.34 -36.76 32.31
CA ILE A 680 -9.52 -35.97 33.25
C ILE A 680 -10.38 -35.40 34.39
N ALA A 681 -11.49 -34.74 34.06
CA ALA A 681 -12.39 -34.16 35.06
C ALA A 681 -12.92 -35.22 36.03
N LYS A 682 -13.36 -36.38 35.52
CA LYS A 682 -13.77 -37.52 36.34
C LYS A 682 -12.64 -38.01 37.25
N LEU A 683 -11.41 -38.09 36.78
CA LEU A 683 -10.27 -38.54 37.62
C LEU A 683 -9.89 -37.53 38.70
N ILE A 684 -10.00 -36.23 38.40
CA ILE A 684 -9.85 -35.17 39.41
C ILE A 684 -10.94 -35.34 40.46
N PHE A 685 -12.18 -35.54 40.04
CA PHE A 685 -13.30 -35.83 40.95
C PHE A 685 -13.02 -37.08 41.80
N GLY A 686 -12.60 -38.19 41.17
CA GLY A 686 -12.22 -39.40 41.90
C GLY A 686 -11.08 -39.18 42.91
N TRP A 687 -10.10 -38.33 42.60
CA TRP A 687 -9.08 -37.93 43.56
C TRP A 687 -9.68 -37.15 44.73
N LEU A 688 -10.52 -36.14 44.45
CA LEU A 688 -11.17 -35.34 45.49
C LEU A 688 -12.01 -36.22 46.44
N CYS A 689 -12.71 -37.25 45.92
CA CYS A 689 -13.48 -38.18 46.73
C CYS A 689 -12.62 -38.97 47.74
N ILE A 690 -11.44 -39.45 47.33
CA ILE A 690 -10.60 -40.31 48.19
C ILE A 690 -9.50 -39.54 48.94
N CYS A 691 -9.23 -38.29 48.56
CA CYS A 691 -8.15 -37.46 49.11
C CYS A 691 -8.22 -37.33 50.64
N PRO A 692 -9.37 -37.03 51.27
CA PRO A 692 -9.44 -36.90 52.73
C PRO A 692 -9.04 -38.19 53.47
N MET A 693 -9.43 -39.35 52.93
CA MET A 693 -9.10 -40.65 53.50
C MET A 693 -7.61 -40.95 53.41
N VAL A 694 -7.02 -40.70 52.24
CA VAL A 694 -5.59 -40.89 52.00
C VAL A 694 -4.76 -39.98 52.92
N LEU A 695 -5.15 -38.70 53.04
CA LEU A 695 -4.47 -37.75 53.92
C LEU A 695 -4.61 -38.12 55.40
N SER A 696 -5.77 -38.60 55.83
CA SER A 696 -5.98 -39.09 57.20
C SER A 696 -5.03 -40.25 57.53
N LYS A 697 -4.89 -41.23 56.63
CA LYS A 697 -3.95 -42.36 56.81
C LYS A 697 -2.50 -41.91 56.87
N LEU A 698 -2.09 -40.98 56.01
CA LEU A 698 -0.73 -40.42 56.05
C LEU A 698 -0.46 -39.68 57.37
N SER A 699 -1.45 -38.97 57.91
CA SER A 699 -1.32 -38.28 59.18
C SER A 699 -1.17 -39.25 60.37
N LEU A 700 -1.91 -40.37 60.38
CA LEU A 700 -1.84 -41.39 61.43
C LEU A 700 -0.47 -42.07 61.46
N GLN A 701 0.09 -42.37 60.29
CA GLN A 701 1.43 -42.97 60.15
C GLN A 701 2.54 -42.07 60.70
N SER A 702 2.42 -40.75 60.57
CA SER A 702 3.42 -39.83 61.10
C SER A 702 3.46 -39.77 62.65
N SER A 703 2.38 -40.20 63.32
CA SER A 703 2.28 -40.13 64.79
C SER A 703 2.87 -41.33 65.53
N SER A 704 3.02 -42.49 64.84
CA SER A 704 3.51 -43.72 65.47
C SER A 704 5.03 -43.72 65.72
N ASP A 705 5.79 -42.91 64.98
CA ASP A 705 7.26 -42.90 65.06
C ASP A 705 7.84 -42.14 66.27
N HIS A 706 7.01 -41.58 67.16
CA HIS A 706 7.48 -40.79 68.31
C HIS A 706 7.13 -41.36 69.70
N ARG A 707 6.57 -42.57 69.79
CA ARG A 707 6.37 -43.25 71.09
C ARG A 707 7.11 -44.59 71.12
N GLY A 708 8.34 -44.62 71.62
CA GLY A 708 8.92 -45.90 72.07
C GLY A 708 10.43 -46.05 72.02
N ALA A 709 11.22 -45.08 72.49
CA ALA A 709 12.63 -45.30 72.80
C ALA A 709 12.84 -45.62 74.30
N SER A 710 12.10 -46.58 74.86
CA SER A 710 12.42 -47.12 76.19
C SER A 710 11.62 -48.39 76.52
N THR A 711 12.04 -49.54 75.98
CA THR A 711 12.11 -50.85 76.67
C THR A 711 12.44 -51.91 75.62
N GLY A 712 13.64 -52.47 75.69
CA GLY A 712 14.11 -53.48 74.76
C GLY A 712 13.33 -54.79 74.90
N GLN A 713 12.42 -55.04 73.97
CA GLN A 713 11.92 -56.38 73.69
C GLN A 713 11.58 -56.48 72.20
N PRO A 714 12.15 -57.44 71.44
CA PRO A 714 11.84 -57.63 70.03
C PRO A 714 10.50 -58.36 69.91
N SER A 715 9.42 -57.61 69.72
CA SER A 715 8.11 -58.17 69.36
C SER A 715 8.08 -58.50 67.87
N CYS A 716 7.58 -59.69 67.55
CA CYS A 716 7.36 -60.26 66.21
C CYS A 716 6.92 -59.23 65.16
N GLU A 717 7.52 -59.39 63.97
CA GLU A 717 7.02 -59.09 62.63
C GLU A 717 5.49 -58.90 62.55
N ARG A 718 5.01 -57.69 62.85
CA ARG A 718 3.82 -57.16 62.19
C ARG A 718 4.33 -56.35 61.01
N GLU A 719 4.21 -56.92 59.82
CA GLU A 719 4.20 -56.16 58.57
C GLU A 719 2.95 -55.26 58.59
N ASP A 720 2.98 -54.21 59.42
CA ASP A 720 1.89 -53.24 59.47
C ASP A 720 1.82 -52.58 58.09
N HIS A 721 0.66 -52.76 57.46
CA HIS A 721 0.37 -52.44 56.08
C HIS A 721 0.59 -50.95 55.79
N GLU A 722 1.80 -50.61 55.37
CA GLU A 722 2.11 -49.29 54.88
C GLU A 722 1.34 -49.06 53.57
N TRP A 723 0.31 -48.21 53.63
CA TRP A 723 -0.54 -47.95 52.48
C TRP A 723 0.24 -47.23 51.38
N ARG A 724 0.56 -47.96 50.30
CA ARG A 724 1.22 -47.45 49.11
C ARG A 724 0.67 -48.16 47.89
N ALA A 725 0.40 -47.41 46.83
CA ALA A 725 -0.12 -47.95 45.57
C ALA A 725 0.83 -47.64 44.40
N GLY A 726 1.05 -48.62 43.53
CA GLY A 726 1.78 -48.47 42.29
C GLY A 726 1.09 -47.50 41.32
N SER A 727 1.83 -47.02 40.33
CA SER A 727 1.31 -46.09 39.32
C SER A 727 0.06 -46.61 38.58
N LYS A 728 -0.07 -47.93 38.38
CA LYS A 728 -1.25 -48.54 37.76
C LYS A 728 -2.40 -48.76 38.76
N GLU A 729 -2.08 -49.02 40.02
CA GLU A 729 -3.05 -49.17 41.11
C GLU A 729 -3.74 -47.83 41.41
N TRP A 730 -2.96 -46.74 41.50
CA TRP A 730 -3.51 -45.38 41.59
C TRP A 730 -4.47 -45.04 40.46
N ARG A 731 -4.14 -45.47 39.23
CA ARG A 731 -5.01 -45.24 38.10
C ARG A 731 -6.37 -45.94 38.29
N CYS A 732 -6.34 -47.20 38.69
CA CYS A 732 -7.54 -47.99 38.96
C CYS A 732 -8.35 -47.40 40.13
N LEU A 733 -7.70 -47.00 41.23
CA LEU A 733 -8.35 -46.33 42.37
C LEU A 733 -9.10 -45.07 41.94
N LEU A 734 -8.48 -44.21 41.13
CA LEU A 734 -9.11 -43.00 40.60
C LEU A 734 -10.28 -43.33 39.66
N GLU A 735 -10.16 -44.37 38.83
CA GLU A 735 -11.24 -44.81 37.93
C GLU A 735 -12.44 -45.39 38.69
N ILE A 736 -12.21 -46.10 39.79
CA ILE A 736 -13.26 -46.63 40.68
C ILE A 736 -13.95 -45.47 41.42
N ALA A 737 -13.16 -44.61 42.08
CA ALA A 737 -13.68 -43.49 42.86
C ALA A 737 -14.45 -42.46 42.01
N SER A 738 -14.15 -42.39 40.71
CA SER A 738 -14.82 -41.49 39.77
C SER A 738 -16.01 -42.12 39.04
N GLY A 739 -16.32 -43.39 39.30
CA GLY A 739 -17.37 -44.13 38.60
C GLY A 739 -17.09 -44.33 37.10
N ILE A 740 -15.83 -44.25 36.67
CA ILE A 740 -15.43 -44.60 35.29
C ILE A 740 -15.47 -46.12 35.10
N TYR A 741 -15.06 -46.88 36.13
CA TYR A 741 -15.04 -48.33 36.09
C TYR A 741 -16.45 -48.91 36.22
N ASP A 742 -16.84 -49.77 35.27
CA ASP A 742 -18.12 -50.46 35.22
C ASP A 742 -17.88 -51.97 35.35
N GLU A 743 -18.14 -52.50 36.55
CA GLU A 743 -17.90 -53.90 36.91
C GLU A 743 -18.67 -54.90 36.03
N ALA A 744 -19.82 -54.49 35.49
CA ALA A 744 -20.62 -55.33 34.61
C ALA A 744 -20.00 -55.52 33.21
N LYS A 745 -19.14 -54.59 32.77
CA LYS A 745 -18.61 -54.59 31.40
C LYS A 745 -17.25 -55.25 31.26
N ASP A 746 -16.52 -55.45 32.34
CA ASP A 746 -15.07 -55.68 32.28
C ASP A 746 -14.62 -57.04 32.84
N GLN A 747 -15.50 -58.03 33.05
CA GLN A 747 -15.19 -59.23 33.86
C GLN A 747 -13.98 -60.09 33.39
N ASP A 748 -13.54 -60.01 32.13
CA ASP A 748 -12.49 -60.89 31.58
C ASP A 748 -11.11 -60.25 31.36
N ALA A 749 -10.93 -58.94 31.62
CA ALA A 749 -9.65 -58.27 31.39
C ALA A 749 -8.71 -58.31 32.61
N VAL A 750 -7.40 -58.42 32.37
CA VAL A 750 -6.37 -58.33 33.44
C VAL A 750 -6.44 -57.00 34.21
N SER A 751 -6.92 -55.94 33.56
CA SER A 751 -7.23 -54.66 34.22
C SER A 751 -8.30 -54.82 35.30
N SER A 752 -9.27 -55.70 35.11
CA SER A 752 -10.46 -55.80 35.95
C SER A 752 -10.18 -56.50 37.27
N ARG A 753 -9.26 -57.48 37.27
CA ARG A 753 -8.73 -58.02 38.54
C ARG A 753 -8.05 -56.94 39.37
N ARG A 754 -7.28 -56.05 38.75
CA ARG A 754 -6.65 -54.92 39.47
C ARG A 754 -7.70 -53.91 39.95
N HIS A 755 -8.74 -53.63 39.18
CA HIS A 755 -9.84 -52.77 39.65
C HIS A 755 -10.58 -53.39 40.83
N LEU A 756 -10.88 -54.70 40.81
CA LEU A 756 -11.51 -55.40 41.92
C LEU A 756 -10.62 -55.39 43.18
N GLU A 757 -9.32 -55.62 43.02
CA GLU A 757 -8.34 -55.53 44.11
C GLU A 757 -8.30 -54.13 44.72
N MET A 758 -8.23 -53.09 43.88
CA MET A 758 -8.23 -51.69 44.34
C MET A 758 -9.57 -51.27 44.93
N LYS A 759 -10.69 -51.82 44.45
CA LYS A 759 -12.02 -51.59 45.01
C LYS A 759 -12.10 -52.17 46.42
N SER A 760 -11.65 -53.40 46.62
CA SER A 760 -11.59 -54.02 47.96
C SER A 760 -10.65 -53.23 48.89
N GLN A 761 -9.51 -52.75 48.41
CA GLN A 761 -8.64 -51.89 49.22
C GLN A 761 -9.33 -50.56 49.60
N LEU A 762 -10.06 -49.95 48.67
CA LEU A 762 -10.82 -48.73 48.95
C LEU A 762 -11.95 -48.99 49.96
N GLU A 763 -12.67 -50.11 49.83
CA GLU A 763 -13.70 -50.54 50.79
C GLU A 763 -13.13 -50.77 52.19
N ASN A 764 -11.96 -51.42 52.29
CA ASN A 764 -11.28 -51.57 53.59
C ASN A 764 -10.89 -50.22 54.20
N LEU A 765 -10.40 -49.29 53.38
CA LEU A 765 -10.11 -47.93 53.84
C LEU A 765 -11.38 -47.20 54.31
N LEU A 766 -12.51 -47.41 53.64
CA LEU A 766 -13.81 -46.85 54.01
C LEU A 766 -14.32 -47.40 55.33
N GLU A 767 -14.15 -48.70 55.57
CA GLU A 767 -14.54 -49.34 56.82
C GLU A 767 -13.70 -48.86 58.00
N GLU A 768 -12.40 -48.61 57.77
CA GLU A 768 -11.49 -48.05 58.76
C GLU A 768 -11.72 -46.56 59.01
N SER A 769 -12.28 -45.82 58.03
CA SER A 769 -12.52 -44.39 58.12
C SER A 769 -13.91 -44.03 58.62
N LYS A 770 -14.64 -44.91 59.32
CA LYS A 770 -16.02 -44.68 59.80
C LYS A 770 -16.23 -43.44 60.71
N GLU A 771 -15.20 -42.65 60.98
CA GLU A 771 -15.29 -41.30 61.58
C GLU A 771 -15.32 -40.14 60.57
N CYS A 772 -15.13 -40.39 59.27
CA CYS A 772 -15.11 -39.37 58.22
C CYS A 772 -16.38 -39.48 57.36
N ASP A 773 -17.28 -38.51 57.51
CA ASP A 773 -18.57 -38.46 56.83
C ASP A 773 -18.40 -38.08 55.35
N ILE A 774 -18.43 -39.09 54.47
CA ILE A 774 -18.16 -38.97 53.04
C ILE A 774 -19.29 -38.24 52.29
N GLU A 775 -20.54 -38.34 52.77
CA GLU A 775 -21.67 -37.65 52.16
C GLU A 775 -21.49 -36.12 52.24
N ARG A 776 -20.80 -35.63 53.27
CA ARG A 776 -20.53 -34.21 53.49
C ARG A 776 -19.39 -33.63 52.64
N ILE A 777 -18.57 -34.47 52.02
CA ILE A 777 -17.49 -34.07 51.08
C ILE A 777 -18.00 -34.10 49.63
N SER A 778 -19.07 -34.85 49.36
CA SER A 778 -19.73 -34.93 48.05
C SER A 778 -20.67 -33.75 47.76
N GLU A 779 -21.20 -33.09 48.80
CA GLU A 779 -21.91 -31.79 48.71
C GLU A 779 -20.94 -30.62 48.53
#